data_AF-A0A6P9DN62-F1
#
_entry.id   AF-A0A6P9DN62-F1
#
_cell.length_a   1.000
_cell.length_b   1.000
_cell.length_c   1.000
_cell.angle_alpha   90.00
_cell.angle_beta   90.00
_cell.angle_gamma   90.00
#
_symmetry.space_group_name_H-M   'P 1'
#
loop_
_entity.id
_entity.type
_entity.pdbx_description
1 polymer ?
#
loop_
_entity_poly.entity_id
_entity_poly.type
_entity_poly.pdbx_seq_one_letter_code
_entity_poly.pdbx_strand_id
1 'polypeptide(L)'
;MFGRSRSWGGGGGGGKASRNIHSLEHLKYMYHVLTKNTTVTDHNRNLLVETIRSITEILIWGDQNDSSVFDFFLEKNMFVFFLNILRQKSGRYVCVQLLQTLNILFENISHETSLYYLLSNNYVNSIIVHKFDFSDEEIMAYYISFLKTLSLKLNNHTVHFFYNEHTNDFALYTEAIKFFNHPESMVRIAVRTITLNVYKVSLDNQPMLHYIRDKTAVPYFSNLVWFIGSHVIELDNCVQTDEEHRNRGKLSDLVAEHLDHLHYLNDILIINCEFLNDVLTDHLLNSLFLPLYVYSLVNQEKTGERPRISVQVSLYLLSQVFLIIHYAPLVNSLAEVILNGDLAVFSSKVEPDIQKSSVKAGIRCFIKPSETLERSLEINKQKGKKRLQKRPNYKNVGEEEEEERGPEDIPEGTESPSKGLKPSGESEEIEMVIMERCKLLSATEQNITDEEKSAAASEMCSWNRPFLEMVYNALECADFDYYAIFVLCLLYAMSHNKGIKQITLERIQLSAQDAEEKNSYNPGLAERLIRIMSYAAQPDGKIRLATLELGCLLLKQLVFNKHGSIIKDVHLACLEGAREESVHLVRRFYKGEEIFLDMFEDEYRTMMLKPMNVEYLMMDASILLPPTGTPLTGIDFVKRLPCGDVERTRRAIRVFFMLRSLSLHLQNEPETQLPLTREEDLIKTDDVLDLNNSDLIACTVITKDSGQVQRFLAVDIYQMSLVEPDVGRLGWGVVKFAGLLQDMQVTGVEDDSRALNIVIHKPASSPHSKPFPILQATFVFSDHIRCIIAKQRLAKGRIQARRMKMQRIAALLDLPIQPANEVMGFGHSSAATSHLPFRFYEQTRRSSCDPTVQRSVFASVDKVPEVFTRVFL
;
A
#
# COMPACT_ATOMS: atom_id res chain seq x y z
N MET A 1 -1.47 -11.64 -30.01
CA MET A 1 -2.32 -12.43 -30.92
C MET A 1 -1.74 -12.44 -32.33
N PHE A 2 -0.62 -13.14 -32.56
CA PHE A 2 -0.20 -13.54 -33.90
C PHE A 2 -0.21 -15.06 -33.94
N GLY A 3 -1.40 -15.63 -34.15
CA GLY A 3 -1.55 -17.05 -34.42
C GLY A 3 -0.95 -17.33 -35.79
N ARG A 4 0.14 -18.10 -35.82
CA ARG A 4 0.71 -18.69 -37.03
C ARG A 4 -0.41 -19.33 -37.86
N SER A 5 -0.78 -18.72 -38.98
CA SER A 5 -1.64 -19.39 -39.95
C SER A 5 -0.79 -20.43 -40.69
N ARG A 6 -1.36 -21.63 -40.78
CA ARG A 6 -0.74 -22.85 -41.30
C ARG A 6 -0.36 -22.67 -42.78
N SER A 7 0.89 -22.98 -43.13
CA SER A 7 1.25 -23.24 -44.52
C SER A 7 0.63 -24.57 -44.95
N TRP A 8 -0.18 -24.51 -46.00
CA TRP A 8 -0.69 -25.71 -46.67
C TRP A 8 0.35 -26.13 -47.71
N GLY A 9 1.19 -27.11 -47.35
CA GLY A 9 2.04 -27.83 -48.28
C GLY A 9 1.28 -29.00 -48.91
N GLY A 10 1.31 -29.09 -50.23
CA GLY A 10 0.94 -30.31 -50.96
C GLY A 10 0.46 -30.06 -52.39
N GLY A 11 1.32 -30.37 -53.38
CA GLY A 11 0.93 -30.59 -54.78
C GLY A 11 1.70 -29.75 -55.80
N GLY A 12 2.66 -30.37 -56.48
CA GLY A 12 3.62 -29.72 -57.38
C GLY A 12 3.05 -29.14 -58.69
N GLY A 13 3.85 -28.26 -59.29
CA GLY A 13 3.67 -27.79 -60.67
C GLY A 13 4.19 -26.38 -60.92
N GLY A 14 5.41 -26.27 -61.46
CA GLY A 14 5.83 -25.21 -62.39
C GLY A 14 5.88 -23.75 -61.91
N GLY A 15 7.11 -23.25 -61.75
CA GLY A 15 7.54 -21.85 -61.66
C GLY A 15 6.48 -20.75 -61.89
N LYS A 16 6.05 -20.13 -60.78
CA LYS A 16 5.67 -18.71 -60.73
C LYS A 16 6.40 -18.10 -59.55
N ALA A 17 7.24 -17.10 -59.83
CA ALA A 17 7.93 -16.31 -58.83
C ALA A 17 6.96 -15.92 -57.71
N SER A 18 7.38 -16.10 -56.45
CA SER A 18 6.72 -15.49 -55.30
C SER A 18 6.59 -14.00 -55.58
N ARG A 19 5.39 -13.53 -55.92
CA ARG A 19 5.14 -12.09 -56.07
C ARG A 19 5.57 -11.47 -54.75
N ASN A 20 6.58 -10.60 -54.77
CA ASN A 20 7.04 -9.90 -53.58
C ASN A 20 5.84 -9.12 -53.00
N ILE A 21 5.27 -9.66 -51.93
CA ILE A 21 4.07 -9.13 -51.26
C ILE A 21 4.35 -7.69 -50.79
N HIS A 22 5.61 -7.40 -50.43
CA HIS A 22 6.08 -6.09 -50.00
C HIS A 22 6.87 -5.36 -51.10
N SER A 23 6.28 -5.21 -52.30
CA SER A 23 6.91 -4.48 -53.42
C SER A 23 6.16 -3.21 -53.78
N LEU A 24 6.89 -2.19 -54.27
CA LEU A 24 6.32 -0.96 -54.83
C LEU A 24 5.34 -1.23 -55.98
N GLU A 25 5.60 -2.26 -56.79
CA GLU A 25 4.68 -2.69 -57.86
C GLU A 25 3.35 -3.20 -57.30
N HIS A 26 3.39 -3.92 -56.17
CA HIS A 26 2.19 -4.35 -55.49
C HIS A 26 1.41 -3.17 -54.91
N LEU A 27 2.09 -2.18 -54.32
CA LEU A 27 1.45 -0.95 -53.84
C LEU A 27 0.76 -0.16 -54.98
N LYS A 28 1.40 -0.07 -56.16
CA LYS A 28 0.79 0.54 -57.36
C LYS A 28 -0.48 -0.20 -57.79
N TYR A 29 -0.49 -1.53 -57.71
CA TYR A 29 -1.69 -2.31 -57.99
C TYR A 29 -2.79 -2.06 -56.94
N MET A 30 -2.46 -2.05 -55.65
CA MET A 30 -3.40 -1.73 -54.56
C MET A 30 -3.99 -0.32 -54.71
N TYR A 31 -3.20 0.66 -55.12
CA TYR A 31 -3.69 2.01 -55.46
C TYR A 31 -4.76 1.98 -56.55
N HIS A 32 -4.55 1.21 -57.62
CA HIS A 32 -5.54 1.05 -58.69
C HIS A 32 -6.84 0.37 -58.23
N VAL A 33 -6.74 -0.54 -57.26
CA VAL A 33 -7.92 -1.18 -56.65
C VAL A 33 -8.73 -0.15 -55.85
N LEU A 34 -8.07 0.72 -55.07
CA LEU A 34 -8.73 1.78 -54.31
C LEU A 34 -9.36 2.86 -55.20
N THR A 35 -8.69 3.27 -56.28
CA THR A 35 -9.23 4.28 -57.21
C THR A 35 -10.45 3.77 -57.99
N LYS A 36 -10.52 2.47 -58.27
CA LYS A 36 -11.69 1.85 -58.91
C LYS A 36 -12.87 1.65 -57.95
N ASN A 37 -12.61 1.48 -56.66
CA ASN A 37 -13.61 1.17 -55.64
C ASN A 37 -13.68 2.29 -54.60
N THR A 38 -14.02 3.51 -55.04
CA THR A 38 -14.10 4.66 -54.14
C THR A 38 -15.31 4.63 -53.20
N THR A 39 -16.39 3.96 -53.60
CA THR A 39 -17.61 3.81 -52.82
C THR A 39 -17.72 2.45 -52.16
N VAL A 40 -18.03 2.41 -50.86
CA VAL A 40 -18.16 1.15 -50.12
C VAL A 40 -19.55 0.54 -50.33
N THR A 41 -19.57 -0.73 -50.72
CA THR A 41 -20.77 -1.55 -50.93
C THR A 41 -20.61 -2.90 -50.24
N ASP A 42 -21.70 -3.62 -49.97
CA ASP A 42 -21.63 -4.93 -49.32
C ASP A 42 -20.81 -5.98 -50.09
N HIS A 43 -20.68 -5.81 -51.41
CA HIS A 43 -19.93 -6.70 -52.28
C HIS A 43 -18.42 -6.42 -52.28
N ASN A 44 -18.01 -5.15 -52.09
CA ASN A 44 -16.60 -4.75 -52.18
C ASN A 44 -15.94 -4.47 -50.81
N ARG A 45 -16.70 -4.42 -49.71
CA ARG A 45 -16.19 -4.12 -48.36
C ARG A 45 -15.02 -5.00 -47.92
N ASN A 46 -15.09 -6.32 -48.17
CA ASN A 46 -14.03 -7.25 -47.79
C ASN A 46 -12.75 -7.02 -48.61
N LEU A 47 -12.92 -6.73 -49.91
CA LEU A 47 -11.80 -6.40 -50.80
C LEU A 47 -11.11 -5.10 -50.35
N LEU A 48 -11.89 -4.07 -50.00
CA LEU A 48 -11.35 -2.78 -49.55
C LEU A 48 -10.60 -2.90 -48.22
N VAL A 49 -11.17 -3.61 -47.24
CA VAL A 49 -10.51 -3.87 -45.96
C VAL A 49 -9.19 -4.61 -46.16
N GLU A 50 -9.18 -5.68 -46.96
CA GLU A 50 -7.98 -6.44 -47.24
C GLU A 50 -6.93 -5.63 -48.00
N THR A 51 -7.36 -4.82 -48.97
CA THR A 51 -6.49 -3.90 -49.71
C THR A 51 -5.82 -2.90 -48.77
N ILE A 52 -6.57 -2.32 -47.83
CA ILE A 52 -6.06 -1.38 -46.82
C ILE A 52 -5.07 -2.07 -45.87
N ARG A 53 -5.40 -3.28 -45.41
CA ARG A 53 -4.53 -4.10 -44.56
C ARG A 53 -3.20 -4.39 -45.27
N SER A 54 -3.24 -4.82 -46.53
CA SER A 54 -2.05 -5.06 -47.34
C SER A 54 -1.23 -3.78 -47.57
N ILE A 55 -1.87 -2.63 -47.82
CA ILE A 55 -1.17 -1.34 -47.92
C ILE A 55 -0.42 -1.04 -46.61
N THR A 56 -1.07 -1.21 -45.46
CA THR A 56 -0.43 -0.98 -44.15
C THR A 56 0.74 -1.93 -43.91
N GLU A 57 0.64 -3.21 -44.27
CA GLU A 57 1.77 -4.15 -44.17
C GLU A 57 2.95 -3.73 -45.06
N ILE A 58 2.66 -3.27 -46.27
CA ILE A 58 3.68 -2.75 -47.19
C ILE A 58 4.31 -1.47 -46.63
N LEU A 59 3.53 -0.58 -46.00
CA LEU A 59 4.05 0.64 -45.37
C LEU A 59 4.95 0.31 -44.17
N ILE A 60 4.55 -0.60 -43.29
CA ILE A 60 5.37 -0.99 -42.14
C ILE A 60 6.69 -1.61 -42.61
N TRP A 61 6.64 -2.48 -43.62
CA TRP A 61 7.87 -3.06 -44.20
C TRP A 61 8.72 -2.00 -44.91
N GLY A 62 8.09 -1.12 -45.70
CA GLY A 62 8.74 -0.04 -46.43
C GLY A 62 9.42 0.98 -45.53
N ASP A 63 8.86 1.25 -44.34
CA ASP A 63 9.45 2.13 -43.33
C ASP A 63 10.89 1.71 -43.04
N GLN A 64 11.10 0.41 -42.83
CA GLN A 64 12.37 -0.15 -42.37
C GLN A 64 13.30 -0.58 -43.51
N ASN A 65 12.77 -0.82 -44.71
CA ASN A 65 13.51 -1.51 -45.77
C ASN A 65 13.57 -0.75 -47.11
N ASP A 66 12.59 0.10 -47.44
CA ASP A 66 12.50 0.76 -48.75
C ASP A 66 11.70 2.08 -48.70
N SER A 67 12.41 3.21 -48.65
CA SER A 67 11.80 4.55 -48.60
C SER A 67 10.95 4.91 -49.83
N SER A 68 11.21 4.28 -50.99
CA SER A 68 10.47 4.56 -52.22
C SER A 68 8.99 4.20 -52.13
N VAL A 69 8.65 3.28 -51.22
CA VAL A 69 7.27 2.90 -50.88
C VAL A 69 6.53 4.09 -50.26
N PHE A 70 7.15 4.78 -49.31
CA PHE A 70 6.57 5.97 -48.67
C PHE A 70 6.48 7.14 -49.64
N ASP A 71 7.51 7.36 -50.45
CA ASP A 71 7.51 8.42 -51.47
C ASP A 71 6.30 8.28 -52.41
N PHE A 72 6.04 7.06 -52.90
CA PHE A 72 4.89 6.79 -53.76
C PHE A 72 3.56 6.95 -53.03
N PHE A 73 3.45 6.46 -51.79
CA PHE A 73 2.23 6.59 -50.97
C PHE A 73 1.83 8.06 -50.77
N LEU A 74 2.84 8.91 -50.52
CA LEU A 74 2.67 10.35 -50.33
C LEU A 74 2.37 11.07 -51.65
N GLU A 75 3.11 10.78 -52.73
CA GLU A 75 2.89 11.37 -54.06
C GLU A 75 1.45 11.16 -54.54
N LYS A 76 0.87 9.99 -54.24
CA LYS A 76 -0.51 9.65 -54.64
C LYS A 76 -1.57 9.98 -53.59
N ASN A 77 -1.22 10.64 -52.49
CA ASN A 77 -2.13 10.99 -51.37
C ASN A 77 -2.99 9.81 -50.92
N MET A 78 -2.38 8.62 -50.83
CA MET A 78 -3.13 7.37 -50.62
C MET A 78 -3.85 7.32 -49.26
N PHE A 79 -3.39 8.11 -48.27
CA PHE A 79 -4.03 8.21 -46.96
C PHE A 79 -5.46 8.79 -47.04
N VAL A 80 -5.78 9.60 -48.07
CA VAL A 80 -7.12 10.17 -48.28
C VAL A 80 -8.18 9.08 -48.46
N PHE A 81 -7.82 7.95 -49.09
CA PHE A 81 -8.76 6.84 -49.29
C PHE A 81 -9.23 6.25 -47.96
N PHE A 82 -8.36 6.17 -46.96
CA PHE A 82 -8.70 5.69 -45.61
C PHE A 82 -9.77 6.59 -44.98
N LEU A 83 -9.58 7.91 -45.07
CA LEU A 83 -10.53 8.90 -44.56
C LEU A 83 -11.86 8.88 -45.34
N ASN A 84 -11.81 8.76 -46.66
CA ASN A 84 -13.01 8.71 -47.50
C ASN A 84 -13.84 7.46 -47.23
N ILE A 85 -13.21 6.31 -47.05
CA ILE A 85 -13.90 5.07 -46.69
C ILE A 85 -14.55 5.22 -45.32
N LEU A 86 -13.83 5.77 -44.33
CA LEU A 86 -14.38 6.00 -43.00
C LEU A 86 -15.61 6.93 -43.00
N ARG A 87 -15.61 7.98 -43.84
CA ARG A 87 -16.72 8.95 -43.92
C ARG A 87 -18.00 8.40 -44.54
N GLN A 88 -17.94 7.29 -45.27
CA GLN A 88 -19.07 6.76 -46.05
C GLN A 88 -20.09 5.96 -45.23
N LYS A 89 -19.99 5.93 -43.90
CA LYS A 89 -20.87 5.12 -43.02
C LYS A 89 -20.96 3.66 -43.47
N SER A 90 -19.81 3.08 -43.81
CA SER A 90 -19.62 1.75 -44.41
C SER A 90 -19.94 0.54 -43.51
N GLY A 91 -20.64 0.76 -42.38
CA GLY A 91 -20.98 -0.27 -41.38
C GLY A 91 -19.84 -0.60 -40.40
N ARG A 92 -20.21 -1.27 -39.29
CA ARG A 92 -19.31 -1.62 -38.16
C ARG A 92 -18.02 -2.29 -38.61
N TYR A 93 -18.11 -3.34 -39.42
CA TYR A 93 -16.97 -4.15 -39.83
C TYR A 93 -15.85 -3.32 -40.48
N VAL A 94 -16.19 -2.44 -41.42
CA VAL A 94 -15.21 -1.62 -42.14
C VAL A 94 -14.57 -0.59 -41.20
N CYS A 95 -15.36 0.04 -40.32
CA CYS A 95 -14.86 1.03 -39.35
C CYS A 95 -13.89 0.39 -38.35
N VAL A 96 -14.24 -0.76 -37.77
CA VAL A 96 -13.39 -1.51 -36.84
C VAL A 96 -12.06 -1.88 -37.51
N GLN A 97 -12.12 -2.47 -38.71
CA GLN A 97 -10.91 -2.90 -39.42
C GLN A 97 -10.02 -1.73 -39.82
N LEU A 98 -10.60 -0.59 -40.20
CA LEU A 98 -9.85 0.64 -40.47
C LEU A 98 -9.13 1.16 -39.23
N LEU A 99 -9.83 1.29 -38.10
CA LEU A 99 -9.24 1.75 -36.84
C LEU A 99 -8.13 0.81 -36.37
N GLN A 100 -8.37 -0.50 -36.43
CA GLN A 100 -7.37 -1.51 -36.10
C GLN A 100 -6.14 -1.40 -37.02
N THR A 101 -6.35 -1.26 -38.33
CA THR A 101 -5.27 -1.14 -39.31
C THR A 101 -4.45 0.14 -39.10
N LEU A 102 -5.11 1.26 -38.79
CA LEU A 102 -4.43 2.52 -38.45
C LEU A 102 -3.66 2.41 -37.14
N ASN A 103 -4.24 1.76 -36.12
CA ASN A 103 -3.58 1.54 -34.85
C ASN A 103 -2.28 0.73 -35.04
N ILE A 104 -2.33 -0.38 -35.79
CA ILE A 104 -1.15 -1.20 -36.11
C ILE A 104 -0.10 -0.38 -36.90
N LEU A 105 -0.54 0.44 -37.85
CA LEU A 105 0.37 1.30 -38.62
C LEU A 105 1.17 2.21 -37.70
N PHE A 106 0.49 3.01 -36.86
CA PHE A 106 1.18 3.97 -35.99
C PHE A 106 1.97 3.29 -34.88
N GLU A 107 1.55 2.13 -34.38
CA GLU A 107 2.33 1.38 -33.38
C GLU A 107 3.70 0.97 -33.93
N ASN A 108 3.74 0.49 -35.18
CA ASN A 108 4.92 -0.15 -35.77
C ASN A 108 5.83 0.77 -36.61
N ILE A 109 5.44 2.01 -36.87
CA ILE A 109 6.33 2.99 -37.52
C ILE A 109 7.45 3.37 -36.57
N SER A 110 8.67 3.28 -37.10
CA SER A 110 9.93 3.42 -36.39
C SER A 110 10.69 4.68 -36.79
N HIS A 111 10.68 5.04 -38.08
CA HIS A 111 11.41 6.21 -38.56
C HIS A 111 10.63 7.52 -38.33
N GLU A 112 11.32 8.51 -37.76
CA GLU A 112 10.73 9.83 -37.46
C GLU A 112 10.24 10.56 -38.71
N THR A 113 10.97 10.47 -39.82
CA THR A 113 10.60 11.08 -41.10
C THR A 113 9.25 10.57 -41.60
N SER A 114 9.06 9.25 -41.64
CA SER A 114 7.81 8.59 -42.01
C SER A 114 6.66 9.00 -41.10
N LEU A 115 6.91 9.08 -39.78
CA LEU A 115 5.93 9.55 -38.80
C LEU A 115 5.52 11.00 -39.07
N TYR A 116 6.48 11.91 -39.27
CA TYR A 116 6.22 13.31 -39.58
C TYR A 116 5.38 13.46 -40.84
N TYR A 117 5.68 12.70 -41.90
CA TYR A 117 4.90 12.75 -43.13
C TYR A 117 3.44 12.33 -42.92
N LEU A 118 3.19 11.23 -42.21
CA LEU A 118 1.81 10.80 -41.93
C LEU A 118 1.02 11.82 -41.10
N LEU A 119 1.67 12.49 -40.14
CA LEU A 119 1.02 13.48 -39.28
C LEU A 119 0.80 14.83 -39.98
N SER A 120 1.69 15.23 -40.90
CA SER A 120 1.72 16.55 -41.54
C SER A 120 0.45 16.94 -42.33
N ASN A 121 -0.24 15.98 -42.94
CA ASN A 121 -1.38 16.26 -43.83
C ASN A 121 -2.72 16.43 -43.09
N ASN A 122 -2.71 16.51 -41.76
CA ASN A 122 -3.90 16.73 -40.91
C ASN A 122 -5.02 15.67 -41.05
N TYR A 123 -4.80 14.60 -41.80
CA TYR A 123 -5.76 13.50 -41.94
C TYR A 123 -5.98 12.78 -40.63
N VAL A 124 -4.93 12.62 -39.81
CA VAL A 124 -5.01 12.00 -38.49
C VAL A 124 -5.95 12.78 -37.58
N ASN A 125 -5.82 14.11 -37.48
CA ASN A 125 -6.77 14.93 -36.72
C ASN A 125 -8.20 14.85 -37.27
N SER A 126 -8.36 14.69 -38.59
CA SER A 126 -9.67 14.49 -39.20
C SER A 126 -10.31 13.14 -38.82
N ILE A 127 -9.48 12.11 -38.57
CA ILE A 127 -9.93 10.80 -38.05
C ILE A 127 -10.26 10.91 -36.56
N ILE A 128 -9.43 11.62 -35.78
CA ILE A 128 -9.68 11.84 -34.34
C ILE A 128 -11.03 12.53 -34.12
N VAL A 129 -11.32 13.62 -34.84
CA VAL A 129 -12.56 14.39 -34.67
C VAL A 129 -13.75 13.75 -35.41
N HIS A 130 -13.57 12.57 -36.03
CA HIS A 130 -14.66 11.88 -36.70
C HIS A 130 -15.72 11.42 -35.68
N LYS A 131 -17.00 11.57 -36.05
CA LYS A 131 -18.13 11.19 -35.20
C LYS A 131 -18.41 9.70 -35.34
N PHE A 132 -17.70 8.88 -34.57
CA PHE A 132 -17.98 7.46 -34.44
C PHE A 132 -19.26 7.20 -33.64
N ASP A 133 -19.86 6.03 -33.87
CA ASP A 133 -20.97 5.53 -33.07
C ASP A 133 -20.44 4.75 -31.86
N PHE A 134 -20.30 5.45 -30.73
CA PHE A 134 -19.79 4.86 -29.48
C PHE A 134 -20.83 4.04 -28.70
N SER A 135 -22.05 3.87 -29.25
CA SER A 135 -22.95 2.83 -28.73
C SER A 135 -22.40 1.42 -28.98
N ASP A 136 -21.45 1.28 -29.91
CA ASP A 136 -20.70 0.06 -30.14
C ASP A 136 -19.38 0.06 -29.34
N GLU A 137 -19.34 -0.75 -28.28
CA GLU A 137 -18.17 -0.92 -27.41
C GLU A 137 -16.90 -1.32 -28.17
N GLU A 138 -17.03 -2.10 -29.25
CA GLU A 138 -15.87 -2.53 -30.03
C GLU A 138 -15.24 -1.34 -30.78
N ILE A 139 -16.06 -0.50 -31.42
CA ILE A 139 -15.58 0.70 -32.12
C ILE A 139 -14.91 1.65 -31.13
N MET A 140 -15.51 1.85 -29.96
CA MET A 140 -14.95 2.68 -28.90
C MET A 140 -13.60 2.14 -28.40
N ALA A 141 -13.48 0.84 -28.15
CA ALA A 141 -12.23 0.22 -27.70
C ALA A 141 -11.09 0.44 -28.72
N TYR A 142 -11.35 0.20 -30.01
CA TYR A 142 -10.34 0.46 -31.05
C TYR A 142 -10.02 1.95 -31.21
N TYR A 143 -11.00 2.83 -31.06
CA TYR A 143 -10.80 4.27 -31.11
C TYR A 143 -9.92 4.77 -29.95
N ILE A 144 -10.22 4.35 -28.71
CA ILE A 144 -9.42 4.70 -27.53
C ILE A 144 -8.01 4.12 -27.63
N SER A 145 -7.86 2.89 -28.12
CA SER A 145 -6.56 2.29 -28.40
C SER A 145 -5.78 3.12 -29.42
N PHE A 146 -6.43 3.57 -30.49
CA PHE A 146 -5.81 4.43 -31.49
C PHE A 146 -5.33 5.76 -30.91
N LEU A 147 -6.16 6.45 -30.11
CA LEU A 147 -5.74 7.68 -29.43
C LEU A 147 -4.55 7.45 -28.49
N LYS A 148 -4.56 6.33 -27.75
CA LYS A 148 -3.47 5.95 -26.85
C LYS A 148 -2.17 5.73 -27.64
N THR A 149 -2.22 5.00 -28.74
CA THR A 149 -1.06 4.76 -29.61
C THR A 149 -0.48 6.06 -30.15
N LEU A 150 -1.32 7.00 -30.59
CA LEU A 150 -0.87 8.32 -31.00
C LEU A 150 -0.21 9.09 -29.86
N SER A 151 -0.78 9.04 -28.65
CA SER A 151 -0.20 9.71 -27.47
C SER A 151 1.19 9.21 -27.10
N LEU A 152 1.49 7.93 -27.36
CA LEU A 152 2.81 7.33 -27.11
C LEU A 152 3.87 7.75 -28.14
N LYS A 153 3.44 8.33 -29.27
CA LYS A 153 4.34 8.91 -30.29
C LYS A 153 4.51 10.42 -30.13
N LEU A 154 3.96 11.03 -29.07
CA LEU A 154 4.13 12.44 -28.77
C LEU A 154 5.55 12.73 -28.26
N ASN A 155 6.17 13.75 -28.85
CA ASN A 155 7.40 14.38 -28.40
C ASN A 155 7.29 15.89 -28.66
N ASN A 156 8.33 16.65 -28.27
CA ASN A 156 8.34 18.11 -28.38
C ASN A 156 8.11 18.63 -29.81
N HIS A 157 8.37 17.81 -30.84
CA HIS A 157 8.14 18.16 -32.23
C HIS A 157 6.77 17.67 -32.74
N THR A 158 6.40 16.42 -32.47
CA THR A 158 5.19 15.79 -33.02
C THR A 158 3.91 16.36 -32.42
N VAL A 159 3.97 16.91 -31.20
CA VAL A 159 2.81 17.53 -30.54
C VAL A 159 2.20 18.69 -31.35
N HIS A 160 3.02 19.42 -32.11
CA HIS A 160 2.57 20.52 -32.96
C HIS A 160 1.67 20.07 -34.13
N PHE A 161 1.69 18.78 -34.51
CA PHE A 161 0.73 18.28 -35.51
C PHE A 161 -0.67 18.11 -34.94
N PHE A 162 -0.81 17.97 -33.63
CA PHE A 162 -2.10 17.77 -32.96
C PHE A 162 -2.66 19.05 -32.35
N TYR A 163 -1.79 20.02 -32.05
CA TYR A 163 -2.16 21.33 -31.53
C TYR A 163 -2.05 22.41 -32.59
N ASN A 164 -3.16 23.08 -32.88
CA ASN A 164 -3.20 24.25 -33.74
C ASN A 164 -3.33 25.54 -32.92
N GLU A 165 -2.26 26.34 -32.92
CA GLU A 165 -2.15 27.59 -32.17
C GLU A 165 -3.14 28.66 -32.67
N HIS A 166 -3.39 28.73 -33.98
CA HIS A 166 -4.29 29.75 -34.55
C HIS A 166 -5.74 29.50 -34.18
N THR A 167 -6.17 28.24 -34.15
CA THR A 167 -7.53 27.86 -33.78
C THR A 167 -7.70 27.56 -32.30
N ASN A 168 -6.60 27.51 -31.53
CA ASN A 168 -6.57 27.02 -30.15
C ASN A 168 -7.34 25.68 -30.05
N ASP A 169 -6.93 24.69 -30.84
CA ASP A 169 -7.58 23.39 -30.90
C ASP A 169 -6.54 22.28 -30.75
N PHE A 170 -6.73 21.41 -29.77
CA PHE A 170 -5.90 20.23 -29.55
C PHE A 170 -6.76 18.98 -29.72
N ALA A 171 -6.83 18.46 -30.94
CA ALA A 171 -7.77 17.39 -31.30
C ALA A 171 -7.58 16.13 -30.43
N LEU A 172 -6.34 15.63 -30.33
CA LEU A 172 -6.03 14.41 -29.58
C LEU A 172 -6.41 14.52 -28.09
N TYR A 173 -6.04 15.62 -27.44
CA TYR A 173 -6.30 15.81 -26.02
C TYR A 173 -7.78 16.09 -25.73
N THR A 174 -8.43 16.98 -26.48
CA THR A 174 -9.84 17.35 -26.25
C THR A 174 -10.82 16.22 -26.51
N GLU A 175 -10.57 15.37 -27.51
CA GLU A 175 -11.40 14.19 -27.75
C GLU A 175 -11.16 13.09 -26.71
N ALA A 176 -9.91 12.91 -26.24
CA ALA A 176 -9.61 11.90 -25.23
C ALA A 176 -10.27 12.19 -23.87
N ILE A 177 -10.19 13.43 -23.37
CA ILE A 177 -10.69 13.78 -22.03
C ILE A 177 -12.21 13.66 -21.89
N LYS A 178 -12.99 13.55 -22.97
CA LYS A 178 -14.44 13.30 -22.89
C LYS A 178 -14.77 11.96 -22.24
N PHE A 179 -13.86 10.97 -22.38
CA PHE A 179 -14.02 9.62 -21.86
C PHE A 179 -13.43 9.41 -20.45
N PHE A 180 -13.08 10.49 -19.74
CA PHE A 180 -12.43 10.39 -18.42
C PHE A 180 -13.28 9.64 -17.38
N ASN A 181 -14.61 9.74 -17.49
CA ASN A 181 -15.59 9.09 -16.62
C ASN A 181 -16.37 8.01 -17.39
N HIS A 182 -15.65 7.14 -18.10
CA HIS A 182 -16.24 5.98 -18.76
C HIS A 182 -16.44 4.83 -17.74
N PRO A 183 -17.52 4.02 -17.82
CA PRO A 183 -17.76 2.89 -16.89
C PRO A 183 -16.66 1.81 -16.92
N GLU A 184 -16.05 1.57 -18.08
CA GLU A 184 -14.94 0.61 -18.19
C GLU A 184 -13.61 1.19 -17.68
N SER A 185 -12.97 0.49 -16.74
CA SER A 185 -11.69 0.91 -16.16
C SER A 185 -10.57 1.02 -17.21
N MET A 186 -10.51 0.09 -18.18
CA MET A 186 -9.50 0.11 -19.24
C MET A 186 -9.53 1.39 -20.09
N VAL A 187 -10.73 1.92 -20.35
CA VAL A 187 -10.90 3.20 -21.07
C VAL A 187 -10.39 4.35 -20.20
N ARG A 188 -10.75 4.39 -18.91
CA ARG A 188 -10.23 5.40 -17.96
C ARG A 188 -8.70 5.36 -17.88
N ILE A 189 -8.10 4.19 -17.78
CA ILE A 189 -6.63 4.00 -17.75
C ILE A 189 -5.98 4.52 -19.05
N ALA A 190 -6.57 4.25 -20.21
CA ALA A 190 -6.07 4.75 -21.49
C ALA A 190 -6.15 6.28 -21.56
N VAL A 191 -7.27 6.88 -21.16
CA VAL A 191 -7.43 8.34 -21.11
C VAL A 191 -6.42 8.97 -20.16
N ARG A 192 -6.23 8.41 -18.96
CA ARG A 192 -5.20 8.85 -18.00
C ARG A 192 -3.79 8.77 -18.58
N THR A 193 -3.48 7.71 -19.33
CA THR A 193 -2.18 7.60 -20.03
C THR A 193 -2.01 8.72 -21.06
N ILE A 194 -3.05 9.00 -21.85
CA ILE A 194 -3.04 10.06 -22.86
C ILE A 194 -2.84 11.43 -22.20
N THR A 195 -3.57 11.74 -21.12
CA THR A 195 -3.46 13.02 -20.42
C THR A 195 -2.06 13.22 -19.82
N LEU A 196 -1.48 12.20 -19.18
CA LEU A 196 -0.13 12.26 -18.62
C LEU A 196 0.93 12.50 -19.70
N ASN A 197 0.83 11.80 -20.84
CA ASN A 197 1.75 12.01 -21.98
C ASN A 197 1.64 13.43 -22.55
N VAL A 198 0.42 13.95 -22.69
CA VAL A 198 0.18 15.33 -23.15
C VAL A 198 0.77 16.35 -22.17
N TYR A 199 0.53 16.20 -20.87
CA TYR A 199 1.07 17.12 -19.86
C TYR A 199 2.60 17.11 -19.85
N LYS A 200 3.22 15.92 -19.95
CA LYS A 200 4.67 15.77 -19.99
C LYS A 200 5.31 16.51 -21.18
N VAL A 201 4.74 16.39 -22.38
CA VAL A 201 5.27 17.04 -23.59
C VAL A 201 4.92 18.53 -23.66
N SER A 202 3.87 18.96 -22.94
CA SER A 202 3.46 20.36 -22.92
C SER A 202 4.36 21.23 -22.05
N LEU A 203 5.13 20.67 -21.09
CA LEU A 203 6.00 21.42 -20.16
C LEU A 203 6.89 22.45 -20.86
N ASP A 204 7.50 22.09 -21.99
CA ASP A 204 8.43 22.95 -22.73
C ASP A 204 7.70 23.91 -23.71
N ASN A 205 6.38 23.78 -23.86
CA ASN A 205 5.58 24.42 -24.90
C ASN A 205 4.55 25.41 -24.33
N GLN A 206 4.98 26.68 -24.16
CA GLN A 206 4.16 27.74 -23.55
C GLN A 206 2.77 27.95 -24.16
N PRO A 207 2.58 27.97 -25.51
CA PRO A 207 1.25 28.14 -26.09
C PRO A 207 0.30 26.98 -25.74
N MET A 208 0.81 25.76 -25.68
CA MET A 208 0.02 24.57 -25.34
C MET A 208 -0.38 24.57 -23.88
N LEU A 209 0.54 24.92 -22.97
CA LEU A 209 0.23 25.07 -21.55
C LEU A 209 -0.84 26.13 -21.32
N HIS A 210 -0.74 27.28 -21.99
CA HIS A 210 -1.74 28.34 -21.89
C HIS A 210 -3.11 27.86 -22.39
N TYR A 211 -3.15 27.10 -23.49
CA TYR A 211 -4.38 26.48 -23.97
C TYR A 211 -4.96 25.51 -22.93
N ILE A 212 -4.14 24.59 -22.41
CA ILE A 212 -4.58 23.59 -21.43
C ILE A 212 -5.16 24.30 -20.20
N ARG A 213 -4.41 25.26 -19.63
CA ARG A 213 -4.81 26.04 -18.45
C ARG A 213 -6.15 26.73 -18.64
N ASP A 214 -6.28 27.54 -19.68
CA ASP A 214 -7.42 28.46 -19.82
C ASP A 214 -8.68 27.78 -20.36
N LYS A 215 -8.53 26.69 -21.13
CA LYS A 215 -9.66 26.10 -21.88
C LYS A 215 -10.12 24.76 -21.35
N THR A 216 -9.24 23.99 -20.70
CA THR A 216 -9.51 22.57 -20.44
C THR A 216 -9.25 22.13 -19.00
N ALA A 217 -8.20 22.61 -18.34
CA ALA A 217 -7.77 22.11 -17.03
C ALA A 217 -8.83 22.35 -15.95
N VAL A 218 -9.35 23.59 -15.86
CA VAL A 218 -10.40 23.95 -14.89
C VAL A 218 -11.66 23.07 -15.04
N PRO A 219 -12.33 22.98 -16.21
CA PRO A 219 -13.51 22.14 -16.34
C PRO A 219 -13.19 20.64 -16.19
N TYR A 220 -12.03 20.18 -16.65
CA TYR A 220 -11.60 18.79 -16.49
C TYR A 220 -11.41 18.41 -15.02
N PHE A 221 -10.59 19.15 -14.28
CA PHE A 221 -10.31 18.87 -12.87
C PHE A 221 -11.55 19.08 -12.00
N SER A 222 -12.38 20.09 -12.26
CA SER A 222 -13.65 20.26 -11.55
C SER A 222 -14.58 19.04 -11.70
N ASN A 223 -14.72 18.50 -12.92
CA ASN A 223 -15.52 17.29 -13.15
C ASN A 223 -14.87 16.02 -12.58
N LEU A 224 -13.55 15.89 -12.68
CA LEU A 224 -12.79 14.77 -12.13
C LEU A 224 -12.92 14.70 -10.60
N VAL A 225 -12.71 15.82 -9.92
CA VAL A 225 -12.80 15.93 -8.46
C VAL A 225 -14.24 15.67 -7.97
N TRP A 226 -15.25 16.16 -8.70
CA TRP A 226 -16.65 15.86 -8.40
C TRP A 226 -16.97 14.36 -8.57
N PHE A 227 -16.46 13.72 -9.62
CA PHE A 227 -16.62 12.29 -9.84
C PHE A 227 -16.00 11.48 -8.69
N ILE A 228 -14.76 11.80 -8.30
CA ILE A 228 -14.09 11.16 -7.15
C ILE A 228 -14.91 11.32 -5.87
N GLY A 229 -15.45 12.51 -5.60
CA GLY A 229 -16.28 12.73 -4.42
C GLY A 229 -17.60 11.94 -4.45
N SER A 230 -18.21 11.79 -5.63
CA SER A 230 -19.42 10.99 -5.81
C SER A 230 -19.14 9.49 -5.59
N HIS A 231 -18.00 9.00 -6.08
CA HIS A 231 -17.51 7.64 -5.82
C HIS A 231 -17.26 7.39 -4.33
N VAL A 232 -16.68 8.38 -3.62
CA VAL A 232 -16.47 8.32 -2.17
C VAL A 232 -17.80 8.25 -1.40
N ILE A 233 -18.83 8.97 -1.84
CA ILE A 233 -20.15 8.88 -1.22
C ILE A 233 -20.76 7.48 -1.43
N GLU A 234 -20.58 6.87 -2.61
CA GLU A 234 -20.99 5.48 -2.83
C GLU A 234 -20.23 4.49 -1.92
N LEU A 235 -18.93 4.69 -1.75
CA LEU A 235 -18.10 3.91 -0.83
C LEU A 235 -18.62 4.03 0.61
N ASP A 236 -18.92 5.25 1.09
CA ASP A 236 -19.45 5.47 2.42
C ASP A 236 -20.81 4.79 2.62
N ASN A 237 -21.71 4.91 1.65
CA ASN A 237 -23.01 4.21 1.67
C ASN A 237 -22.83 2.69 1.75
N CYS A 238 -21.83 2.13 1.06
CA CYS A 238 -21.51 0.71 1.13
C CYS A 238 -21.02 0.31 2.52
N VAL A 239 -20.17 1.11 3.16
CA VAL A 239 -19.68 0.86 4.52
C VAL A 239 -20.81 0.94 5.55
N GLN A 240 -21.70 1.92 5.43
CA GLN A 240 -22.82 2.09 6.36
C GLN A 240 -23.89 0.98 6.25
N THR A 241 -24.01 0.35 5.09
CA THR A 241 -25.03 -0.69 4.85
C THR A 241 -24.53 -2.12 5.04
N ASP A 242 -23.21 -2.34 5.12
CA ASP A 242 -22.58 -3.67 5.11
C ASP A 242 -22.00 -4.10 6.47
N GLU A 243 -22.77 -3.94 7.56
CA GLU A 243 -22.33 -4.36 8.91
C GLU A 243 -22.05 -5.86 9.02
N GLU A 244 -22.67 -6.69 8.17
CA GLU A 244 -22.51 -8.15 8.17
C GLU A 244 -21.42 -8.68 7.22
N HIS A 245 -20.64 -7.80 6.59
CA HIS A 245 -19.59 -8.18 5.64
C HIS A 245 -20.08 -9.01 4.43
N ARG A 246 -21.32 -8.78 3.97
CA ARG A 246 -21.93 -9.47 2.82
C ARG A 246 -21.45 -8.92 1.48
N ASN A 247 -21.16 -7.62 1.40
CA ASN A 247 -20.78 -6.92 0.17
C ASN A 247 -19.28 -6.61 0.07
N ARG A 248 -18.42 -7.40 0.75
CA ARG A 248 -16.95 -7.20 0.77
C ARG A 248 -16.31 -7.08 -0.61
N GLY A 249 -16.78 -7.85 -1.60
CA GLY A 249 -16.28 -7.78 -2.97
C GLY A 249 -16.49 -6.39 -3.58
N LYS A 250 -17.74 -5.89 -3.53
CA LYS A 250 -18.08 -4.55 -4.00
C LYS A 250 -17.27 -3.47 -3.27
N LEU A 251 -17.15 -3.56 -1.95
CA LEU A 251 -16.38 -2.59 -1.17
C LEU A 251 -14.89 -2.60 -1.55
N SER A 252 -14.32 -3.78 -1.78
CA SER A 252 -12.93 -3.93 -2.25
C SER A 252 -12.73 -3.28 -3.62
N ASP A 253 -13.68 -3.45 -4.54
CA ASP A 253 -13.62 -2.85 -5.88
C ASP A 253 -13.70 -1.31 -5.79
N LEU A 254 -14.60 -0.77 -4.95
CA LEU A 254 -14.74 0.67 -4.73
C LEU A 254 -13.46 1.29 -4.14
N VAL A 255 -12.83 0.62 -3.17
CA VAL A 255 -11.55 1.05 -2.58
C VAL A 255 -10.43 1.01 -3.62
N ALA A 256 -10.32 -0.07 -4.40
CA ALA A 256 -9.31 -0.19 -5.45
C ALA A 256 -9.45 0.92 -6.50
N GLU A 257 -10.67 1.22 -6.93
CA GLU A 257 -10.93 2.32 -7.87
C GLU A 257 -10.59 3.68 -7.25
N HIS A 258 -10.89 3.91 -5.97
CA HIS A 258 -10.49 5.14 -5.29
C HIS A 258 -8.95 5.30 -5.23
N LEU A 259 -8.22 4.22 -4.93
CA LEU A 259 -6.76 4.23 -4.94
C LEU A 259 -6.20 4.54 -6.34
N ASP A 260 -6.79 3.97 -7.40
CA ASP A 260 -6.42 4.28 -8.79
C ASP A 260 -6.62 5.77 -9.11
N HIS A 261 -7.65 6.41 -8.56
CA HIS A 261 -7.85 7.85 -8.68
C HIS A 261 -6.77 8.65 -7.97
N LEU A 262 -6.43 8.30 -6.73
CA LEU A 262 -5.38 8.98 -5.97
C LEU A 262 -4.00 8.83 -6.64
N HIS A 263 -3.66 7.65 -7.14
CA HIS A 263 -2.41 7.44 -7.87
C HIS A 263 -2.35 8.26 -9.15
N TYR A 264 -3.45 8.34 -9.92
CA TYR A 264 -3.50 9.21 -11.10
C TYR A 264 -3.32 10.70 -10.76
N LEU A 265 -3.94 11.17 -9.68
CA LEU A 265 -3.76 12.55 -9.21
C LEU A 265 -2.30 12.81 -8.80
N ASN A 266 -1.69 11.86 -8.08
CA ASN A 266 -0.29 11.93 -7.70
C ASN A 266 0.64 11.94 -8.93
N ASP A 267 0.36 11.13 -9.95
CA ASP A 267 1.12 11.11 -11.20
C ASP A 267 1.09 12.47 -11.90
N ILE A 268 -0.07 13.16 -11.92
CA ILE A 268 -0.16 14.54 -12.44
C ILE A 268 0.73 15.48 -11.61
N LEU A 269 0.67 15.40 -10.29
CA LEU A 269 1.46 16.27 -9.40
C LEU A 269 2.97 16.05 -9.56
N ILE A 270 3.40 14.80 -9.79
CA ILE A 270 4.81 14.41 -10.00
C ILE A 270 5.37 14.94 -11.33
N ILE A 271 4.54 15.19 -12.35
CA ILE A 271 4.98 15.86 -13.59
C ILE A 271 5.59 17.24 -13.28
N ASN A 272 5.22 17.84 -12.14
CA ASN A 272 5.78 19.07 -11.61
C ASN A 272 5.58 20.29 -12.53
N CYS A 273 4.41 20.33 -13.18
CA CYS A 273 3.95 21.52 -13.87
C CYS A 273 3.26 22.45 -12.85
N GLU A 274 3.97 23.50 -12.41
CA GLU A 274 3.49 24.42 -11.35
C GLU A 274 2.04 24.87 -11.56
N PHE A 275 1.71 25.33 -12.78
CA PHE A 275 0.36 25.80 -13.10
C PHE A 275 -0.73 24.74 -13.01
N LEU A 276 -0.47 23.52 -13.51
CA LEU A 276 -1.44 22.43 -13.41
C LEU A 276 -1.60 21.99 -11.96
N ASN A 277 -0.50 21.97 -11.22
CA ASN A 277 -0.49 21.64 -9.81
C ASN A 277 -1.28 22.66 -8.99
N ASP A 278 -1.17 23.95 -9.30
CA ASP A 278 -1.94 25.01 -8.62
C ASP A 278 -3.45 24.85 -8.85
N VAL A 279 -3.87 24.68 -10.11
CA VAL A 279 -5.30 24.50 -10.44
C VAL A 279 -5.85 23.20 -9.84
N LEU A 280 -5.08 22.11 -9.89
CA LEU A 280 -5.48 20.83 -9.31
C LEU A 280 -5.54 20.91 -7.78
N THR A 281 -4.54 21.54 -7.14
CA THR A 281 -4.48 21.73 -5.69
C THR A 281 -5.67 22.55 -5.20
N ASP A 282 -6.02 23.63 -5.91
CA ASP A 282 -7.19 24.44 -5.60
C ASP A 282 -8.49 23.63 -5.63
N HIS A 283 -8.73 22.87 -6.70
CA HIS A 283 -9.92 22.02 -6.79
C HIS A 283 -9.92 20.89 -5.75
N LEU A 284 -8.78 20.23 -5.51
CA LEU A 284 -8.69 19.16 -4.51
C LEU A 284 -8.98 19.71 -3.11
N LEU A 285 -8.37 20.83 -2.71
CA LEU A 285 -8.59 21.42 -1.39
C LEU A 285 -9.99 21.99 -1.25
N ASN A 286 -10.41 22.88 -2.16
CA ASN A 286 -11.62 23.68 -1.98
C ASN A 286 -12.90 22.98 -2.44
N SER A 287 -12.82 21.90 -3.22
CA SER A 287 -13.99 21.15 -3.67
C SER A 287 -14.10 19.76 -3.05
N LEU A 288 -13.01 19.06 -2.69
CA LEU A 288 -13.07 17.67 -2.20
C LEU A 288 -12.54 17.48 -0.77
N PHE A 289 -11.25 17.68 -0.54
CA PHE A 289 -10.60 17.32 0.72
C PHE A 289 -11.14 18.12 1.89
N LEU A 290 -11.26 19.45 1.78
CA LEU A 290 -11.82 20.24 2.87
C LEU A 290 -13.33 20.01 3.02
N PRO A 291 -14.16 20.23 1.98
CA PRO A 291 -15.61 20.22 2.15
C PRO A 291 -16.21 18.84 2.43
N LEU A 292 -15.58 17.76 1.96
CA LEU A 292 -16.10 16.40 2.12
C LEU A 292 -15.32 15.62 3.18
N TYR A 293 -13.98 15.62 3.15
CA TYR A 293 -13.21 14.80 4.10
C TYR A 293 -13.09 15.50 5.45
N VAL A 294 -12.45 16.67 5.49
CA VAL A 294 -12.15 17.37 6.76
C VAL A 294 -13.44 17.85 7.45
N TYR A 295 -14.39 18.42 6.71
CA TYR A 295 -15.64 18.92 7.30
C TYR A 295 -16.52 17.80 7.88
N SER A 296 -16.36 16.56 7.41
CA SER A 296 -17.04 15.39 7.99
C SER A 296 -16.44 14.95 9.33
N LEU A 297 -15.26 15.44 9.72
CA LEU A 297 -14.64 15.16 11.03
C LEU A 297 -15.10 16.11 12.14
N VAL A 298 -15.63 17.29 11.79
CA VAL A 298 -16.01 18.32 12.75
C VAL A 298 -17.52 18.25 13.01
N ASN A 299 -17.91 17.97 14.26
CA ASN A 299 -19.29 17.94 14.71
C ASN A 299 -19.88 19.35 14.78
N GLN A 300 -20.35 19.88 13.65
CA GLN A 300 -21.29 21.02 13.66
C GLN A 300 -22.73 20.49 13.58
N GLU A 301 -23.54 20.87 14.58
CA GLU A 301 -24.98 20.65 14.63
C GLU A 301 -25.63 21.04 13.29
N LYS A 302 -26.62 20.23 12.90
CA LYS A 302 -27.41 20.27 11.67
C LYS A 302 -27.56 21.67 11.06
N THR A 303 -26.65 22.03 10.17
CA THR A 303 -26.73 23.25 9.35
C THR A 303 -26.56 22.88 7.87
N GLY A 304 -27.71 22.60 7.23
CA GLY A 304 -27.87 22.62 5.77
C GLY A 304 -27.43 21.37 4.98
N GLU A 305 -28.04 21.22 3.79
CA GLU A 305 -27.98 20.14 2.78
C GLU A 305 -26.58 19.85 2.20
N ARG A 306 -25.52 19.75 3.01
CA ARG A 306 -24.17 19.41 2.51
C ARG A 306 -23.92 17.91 2.67
N PRO A 307 -23.46 17.21 1.61
CA PRO A 307 -23.14 15.79 1.70
C PRO A 307 -22.00 15.60 2.69
N ARG A 308 -22.18 14.67 3.64
CA ARG A 308 -21.17 14.27 4.63
C ARG A 308 -20.95 12.77 4.53
N ILE A 309 -19.73 12.34 4.81
CA ILE A 309 -19.34 10.94 4.92
C ILE A 309 -19.15 10.56 6.38
N SER A 310 -19.13 9.27 6.69
CA SER A 310 -18.83 8.80 8.04
C SER A 310 -17.41 9.17 8.49
N VAL A 311 -17.22 9.31 9.81
CA VAL A 311 -15.92 9.69 10.40
C VAL A 311 -14.83 8.69 10.04
N GLN A 312 -15.13 7.38 10.08
CA GLN A 312 -14.17 6.34 9.74
C GLN A 312 -13.72 6.40 8.28
N VAL A 313 -14.64 6.64 7.34
CA VAL A 313 -14.31 6.75 5.92
C VAL A 313 -13.50 8.01 5.68
N SER A 314 -13.85 9.14 6.33
CA SER A 314 -13.04 10.36 6.24
C SER A 314 -11.60 10.15 6.73
N LEU A 315 -11.41 9.56 7.91
CA LEU A 315 -10.08 9.27 8.46
C LEU A 315 -9.28 8.32 7.55
N TYR A 316 -9.94 7.30 7.01
CA TYR A 316 -9.34 6.36 6.07
C TYR A 316 -8.86 7.05 4.79
N LEU A 317 -9.72 7.86 4.15
CA LEU A 317 -9.39 8.57 2.92
C LEU A 317 -8.29 9.61 3.13
N LEU A 318 -8.32 10.36 4.24
CA LEU A 318 -7.25 11.29 4.59
C LEU A 318 -5.93 10.57 4.80
N SER A 319 -5.95 9.42 5.48
CA SER A 319 -4.75 8.59 5.67
C SER A 319 -4.18 8.16 4.31
N GLN A 320 -5.02 7.75 3.36
CA GLN A 320 -4.58 7.40 2.00
C GLN A 320 -3.99 8.60 1.24
N VAL A 321 -4.60 9.78 1.35
CA VAL A 321 -4.06 11.01 0.75
C VAL A 321 -2.65 11.30 1.26
N PHE A 322 -2.43 11.22 2.58
CA PHE A 322 -1.10 11.43 3.17
C PHE A 322 -0.11 10.28 2.92
N LEU A 323 -0.55 9.05 2.62
CA LEU A 323 0.35 7.97 2.24
C LEU A 323 0.79 8.05 0.78
N ILE A 324 -0.10 8.47 -0.12
CA ILE A 324 0.13 8.41 -1.57
C ILE A 324 0.70 9.72 -2.11
N ILE A 325 0.12 10.86 -1.71
CA ILE A 325 0.46 12.17 -2.27
C ILE A 325 1.58 12.83 -1.46
N HIS A 326 2.68 13.15 -2.14
CA HIS A 326 3.87 13.76 -1.54
C HIS A 326 4.13 15.20 -1.98
N TYR A 327 3.20 15.80 -2.75
CA TYR A 327 3.34 17.16 -3.26
C TYR A 327 3.24 18.19 -2.13
N ALA A 328 4.37 18.81 -1.79
CA ALA A 328 4.51 19.61 -0.57
C ALA A 328 3.46 20.73 -0.42
N PRO A 329 3.14 21.57 -1.43
CA PRO A 329 2.14 22.63 -1.27
C PRO A 329 0.77 22.11 -0.83
N LEU A 330 0.26 21.08 -1.50
CA LEU A 330 -1.04 20.48 -1.22
C LEU A 330 -1.08 19.84 0.18
N VAL A 331 -0.09 19.00 0.50
CA VAL A 331 -0.05 18.24 1.75
C VAL A 331 0.15 19.16 2.95
N ASN A 332 0.98 20.20 2.82
CA ASN A 332 1.17 21.20 3.88
C ASN A 332 -0.09 22.04 4.11
N SER A 333 -0.77 22.50 3.05
CA SER A 333 -2.02 23.25 3.19
C SER A 333 -3.11 22.39 3.82
N LEU A 334 -3.22 21.12 3.43
CA LEU A 334 -4.18 20.19 4.02
C LEU A 334 -3.86 19.95 5.51
N ALA A 335 -2.60 19.66 5.84
CA ALA A 335 -2.17 19.49 7.22
C ALA A 335 -2.44 20.76 8.04
N GLU A 336 -2.10 21.94 7.53
CA GLU A 336 -2.34 23.21 8.22
C GLU A 336 -3.81 23.44 8.54
N VAL A 337 -4.73 23.15 7.61
CA VAL A 337 -6.18 23.29 7.85
C VAL A 337 -6.70 22.25 8.83
N ILE A 338 -6.24 20.99 8.73
CA ILE A 338 -6.62 19.93 9.67
C ILE A 338 -6.16 20.28 11.10
N LEU A 339 -5.00 20.91 11.27
CA LEU A 339 -4.34 21.09 12.56
C LEU A 339 -4.58 22.45 13.22
N ASN A 340 -4.68 23.51 12.42
CA ASN A 340 -4.83 24.90 12.88
C ASN A 340 -6.21 25.48 12.55
N GLY A 341 -7.08 24.74 11.88
CA GLY A 341 -8.39 25.22 11.48
C GLY A 341 -9.25 25.62 12.69
N ASP A 342 -9.35 26.92 12.92
CA ASP A 342 -10.38 27.52 13.77
C ASP A 342 -11.76 27.30 13.12
N LEU A 343 -12.82 27.17 13.91
CA LEU A 343 -14.21 26.99 13.45
C LEU A 343 -14.63 28.07 12.41
N ALA A 344 -13.98 29.24 12.44
CA ALA A 344 -14.14 30.32 11.46
C ALA A 344 -13.69 29.97 10.02
N VAL A 345 -12.73 29.06 9.84
CA VAL A 345 -12.31 28.53 8.52
C VAL A 345 -13.38 27.62 7.90
N PHE A 346 -14.28 27.11 8.74
CA PHE A 346 -15.41 26.24 8.38
C PHE A 346 -16.72 27.03 8.17
N SER A 347 -16.80 28.28 8.67
CA SER A 347 -17.96 29.16 8.54
C SER A 347 -17.66 30.38 7.63
N SER A 348 -17.70 30.20 6.31
CA SER A 348 -17.85 31.36 5.42
C SER A 348 -19.29 31.89 5.54
N LYS A 349 -19.43 33.13 6.00
CA LYS A 349 -20.68 33.88 6.18
C LYS A 349 -21.55 33.81 4.92
N VAL A 350 -22.83 33.47 5.11
CA VAL A 350 -23.90 33.73 4.15
C VAL A 350 -24.32 35.18 4.36
N GLU A 351 -23.96 36.08 3.45
CA GLU A 351 -24.68 37.36 3.29
C GLU A 351 -25.35 37.36 1.91
N PRO A 352 -26.66 37.65 1.84
CA PRO A 352 -27.37 37.77 0.57
C PRO A 352 -27.11 39.15 -0.06
N ASP A 353 -27.01 39.15 -1.39
CA ASP A 353 -27.34 40.25 -2.30
C ASP A 353 -26.40 41.47 -2.52
N ILE A 354 -25.75 41.46 -3.70
CA ILE A 354 -25.80 42.45 -4.81
C ILE A 354 -24.42 42.67 -5.49
N GLN A 355 -24.49 42.62 -6.82
CA GLN A 355 -23.44 42.62 -7.83
C GLN A 355 -22.39 43.75 -7.71
N LYS A 356 -21.10 43.40 -7.80
CA LYS A 356 -20.10 44.04 -8.67
C LYS A 356 -18.82 43.21 -8.76
N SER A 357 -18.22 43.23 -9.94
CA SER A 357 -17.05 42.46 -10.37
C SER A 357 -15.78 42.78 -9.56
N SER A 358 -15.24 41.80 -8.85
CA SER A 358 -13.79 41.62 -8.59
C SER A 358 -13.60 40.32 -7.79
N VAL A 359 -12.64 39.48 -8.22
CA VAL A 359 -12.05 38.30 -7.53
C VAL A 359 -12.90 37.69 -6.40
N LYS A 360 -13.77 36.72 -6.74
CA LYS A 360 -14.56 35.99 -5.74
C LYS A 360 -13.66 35.10 -4.89
N ALA A 361 -13.57 35.38 -3.59
CA ALA A 361 -13.17 34.39 -2.59
C ALA A 361 -14.13 33.19 -2.71
N GLY A 362 -13.61 32.03 -3.11
CA GLY A 362 -14.42 30.86 -3.47
C GLY A 362 -15.20 30.29 -2.28
N ILE A 363 -16.49 30.06 -2.48
CA ILE A 363 -17.34 29.33 -1.53
C ILE A 363 -16.81 27.89 -1.45
N ARG A 364 -16.28 27.48 -0.30
CA ARG A 364 -15.81 26.10 -0.05
C ARG A 364 -17.01 25.16 0.07
N CYS A 365 -17.30 24.40 -0.99
CA CYS A 365 -18.44 23.51 -1.04
C CYS A 365 -18.22 22.39 -2.06
N PHE A 366 -18.69 21.18 -1.72
CA PHE A 366 -18.77 20.07 -2.68
C PHE A 366 -20.07 20.21 -3.48
N ILE A 367 -20.00 20.76 -4.69
CA ILE A 367 -21.15 21.00 -5.57
C ILE A 367 -20.89 20.39 -6.94
N LYS A 368 -21.93 19.84 -7.56
CA LYS A 368 -21.89 19.37 -8.95
C LYS A 368 -21.54 20.53 -9.90
N PRO A 369 -20.57 20.37 -10.81
CA PRO A 369 -20.29 21.38 -11.82
C PRO A 369 -21.57 21.77 -12.58
N SER A 370 -21.76 23.05 -12.85
CA SER A 370 -22.98 23.59 -13.50
C SER A 370 -23.18 23.08 -14.92
N GLU A 371 -22.11 22.65 -15.60
CA GLU A 371 -22.13 22.15 -16.96
C GLU A 371 -21.26 20.89 -17.09
N THR A 372 -21.63 19.98 -17.99
CA THR A 372 -20.80 18.80 -18.31
C THR A 372 -19.49 19.22 -18.98
N LEU A 373 -18.47 18.36 -18.88
CA LEU A 373 -17.17 18.60 -19.50
C LEU A 373 -17.29 18.85 -21.01
N GLU A 374 -18.05 18.01 -21.72
CA GLU A 374 -18.24 18.14 -23.18
C GLU A 374 -18.82 19.50 -23.57
N ARG A 375 -19.86 19.94 -22.86
CA ARG A 375 -20.51 21.24 -23.10
C ARG A 375 -19.56 22.41 -22.80
N SER A 376 -18.77 22.28 -21.74
CA SER A 376 -17.76 23.28 -21.36
C SER A 376 -16.67 23.43 -22.43
N LEU A 377 -16.21 22.31 -23.00
CA LEU A 377 -15.22 22.27 -24.07
C LEU A 377 -15.77 22.89 -25.36
N GLU A 378 -17.02 22.61 -25.71
CA GLU A 378 -17.68 23.19 -26.89
C GLU A 378 -17.86 24.71 -26.80
N ILE A 379 -18.30 25.22 -25.65
CA ILE A 379 -18.43 26.66 -25.41
C ILE A 379 -17.07 27.36 -25.52
N ASN A 380 -16.02 26.72 -25.00
CA ASN A 380 -14.65 27.24 -25.07
C ASN A 380 -14.10 27.29 -26.50
N LYS A 381 -14.51 26.34 -27.37
CA LYS A 381 -14.20 26.32 -28.81
C LYS A 381 -14.93 27.43 -29.57
N GLN A 382 -16.18 27.74 -29.20
CA GLN A 382 -16.96 28.81 -29.85
C GLN A 382 -16.47 30.22 -29.47
N LYS A 383 -16.00 30.43 -28.23
CA LYS A 383 -15.42 31.72 -27.80
C LYS A 383 -14.14 32.08 -28.57
N GLY A 384 -13.36 31.09 -29.04
CA GLY A 384 -12.16 31.32 -29.86
C GLY A 384 -12.45 31.85 -31.27
N LYS A 385 -13.62 31.53 -31.85
CA LYS A 385 -14.00 31.96 -33.22
C LYS A 385 -14.41 33.43 -33.33
N LYS A 386 -14.65 34.15 -32.21
CA LYS A 386 -15.13 35.55 -32.23
C LYS A 386 -14.04 36.61 -32.35
N ARG A 387 -12.75 36.27 -32.40
CA ARG A 387 -11.65 37.23 -32.62
C ARG A 387 -11.14 37.17 -34.08
N LEU A 388 -11.92 37.73 -35.00
CA LEU A 388 -11.41 38.17 -36.31
C LEU A 388 -11.24 39.70 -36.26
N GLN A 389 -9.98 40.15 -36.30
CA GLN A 389 -9.58 41.56 -36.30
C GLN A 389 -10.20 42.30 -37.50
N LYS A 390 -11.06 43.31 -37.23
CA LYS A 390 -11.31 44.38 -38.22
C LYS A 390 -10.03 45.23 -38.30
N ARG A 391 -9.45 45.34 -39.50
CA ARG A 391 -8.35 46.28 -39.79
C ARG A 391 -8.78 47.72 -39.51
N PRO A 392 -7.91 48.59 -38.97
CA PRO A 392 -8.22 50.01 -38.81
C PRO A 392 -8.03 50.72 -40.15
N ASN A 393 -9.04 51.45 -40.62
CA ASN A 393 -8.90 52.37 -41.75
C ASN A 393 -9.11 53.79 -41.23
N TYR A 394 -8.05 54.61 -41.30
CA TYR A 394 -8.09 56.04 -40.99
C TYR A 394 -8.72 56.79 -42.16
N LYS A 395 -9.77 57.58 -41.88
CA LYS A 395 -10.01 58.90 -42.49
C LYS A 395 -11.19 59.62 -41.81
N ASN A 396 -10.80 60.58 -40.97
CA ASN A 396 -11.31 61.94 -40.74
C ASN A 396 -12.82 62.27 -40.71
N VAL A 397 -13.05 63.29 -39.85
CA VAL A 397 -14.19 64.23 -39.74
C VAL A 397 -15.39 63.62 -39.00
N GLY A 398 -15.84 64.10 -37.84
CA GLY A 398 -15.86 65.45 -37.26
C GLY A 398 -17.33 65.80 -37.03
N GLU A 399 -17.68 66.21 -35.80
CA GLU A 399 -18.98 66.79 -35.39
C GLU A 399 -20.19 65.84 -35.55
N GLU A 400 -21.30 65.87 -34.82
CA GLU A 400 -21.85 66.48 -33.61
C GLU A 400 -23.20 65.72 -33.41
N GLU A 401 -23.68 65.68 -32.17
CA GLU A 401 -25.10 65.75 -31.80
C GLU A 401 -26.16 64.63 -32.06
N GLU A 402 -27.03 64.57 -31.04
CA GLU A 402 -28.47 64.30 -31.01
C GLU A 402 -29.06 62.90 -30.70
N GLU A 403 -29.69 62.91 -29.51
CA GLU A 403 -30.81 62.19 -28.92
C GLU A 403 -31.84 61.54 -29.88
N GLU A 404 -32.48 60.45 -29.44
CA GLU A 404 -33.95 60.44 -29.32
C GLU A 404 -34.54 59.30 -28.44
N ARG A 405 -35.49 59.74 -27.61
CA ARG A 405 -36.47 59.14 -26.67
C ARG A 405 -37.09 57.80 -27.10
N GLY A 406 -37.40 56.84 -26.22
CA GLY A 406 -38.52 56.78 -25.23
C GLY A 406 -39.64 55.83 -25.73
N PRO A 407 -40.68 55.37 -24.97
CA PRO A 407 -41.08 55.63 -23.56
C PRO A 407 -41.29 54.33 -22.71
N GLU A 408 -41.11 54.37 -21.38
CA GLU A 408 -42.10 54.50 -20.26
C GLU A 408 -43.17 53.38 -20.13
N ASP A 409 -43.24 52.78 -18.93
CA ASP A 409 -44.44 52.82 -18.07
C ASP A 409 -44.13 52.35 -16.63
N ILE A 410 -44.56 53.17 -15.65
CA ILE A 410 -44.54 52.98 -14.18
C ILE A 410 -45.99 52.61 -13.75
N PRO A 411 -46.24 52.00 -12.57
CA PRO A 411 -46.58 52.80 -11.37
C PRO A 411 -45.93 52.25 -10.08
N GLU A 412 -45.28 53.08 -9.27
CA GLU A 412 -45.81 53.84 -8.10
C GLU A 412 -45.95 53.04 -6.79
N GLY A 413 -45.37 53.61 -5.72
CA GLY A 413 -45.46 53.10 -4.36
C GLY A 413 -44.57 53.83 -3.35
N THR A 414 -44.79 55.13 -3.18
CA THR A 414 -44.72 55.90 -1.91
C THR A 414 -43.34 56.21 -1.27
N GLU A 415 -42.84 57.41 -1.60
CA GLU A 415 -42.39 58.52 -0.73
C GLU A 415 -42.64 58.40 0.81
N SER A 416 -41.87 58.96 1.76
CA SER A 416 -40.78 59.95 1.79
C SER A 416 -40.29 60.13 3.27
N PRO A 417 -39.68 61.24 3.75
CA PRO A 417 -38.22 61.33 3.99
C PRO A 417 -37.83 61.89 5.38
N SER A 418 -36.53 61.92 5.72
CA SER A 418 -35.94 63.05 6.46
C SER A 418 -34.41 62.99 6.60
N LYS A 419 -33.75 64.09 6.19
CA LYS A 419 -32.38 64.49 6.56
C LYS A 419 -32.39 65.27 7.87
N GLY A 420 -31.30 65.23 8.66
CA GLY A 420 -30.97 66.31 9.61
C GLY A 420 -30.00 66.00 10.75
N LEU A 421 -28.71 66.32 10.54
CA LEU A 421 -27.67 66.87 11.44
C LEU A 421 -27.77 66.79 13.01
N LYS A 422 -26.76 66.12 13.64
CA LYS A 422 -25.87 66.39 14.84
C LYS A 422 -26.33 67.29 16.04
N PRO A 423 -25.72 67.22 17.28
CA PRO A 423 -24.64 66.37 17.86
C PRO A 423 -24.83 65.92 19.35
N SER A 424 -23.79 65.24 19.90
CA SER A 424 -23.35 65.17 21.32
C SER A 424 -23.71 63.94 22.17
N GLY A 425 -22.75 63.51 23.02
CA GLY A 425 -22.98 62.69 24.22
C GLY A 425 -22.18 61.38 24.24
N GLU A 426 -21.20 61.30 25.14
CA GLU A 426 -20.36 60.13 25.44
C GLU A 426 -21.12 59.00 26.19
N SER A 427 -20.53 57.80 26.16
CA SER A 427 -20.47 56.78 27.24
C SER A 427 -21.10 55.42 26.95
N GLU A 428 -20.35 54.42 27.39
CA GLU A 428 -20.40 52.97 27.20
C GLU A 428 -21.62 52.30 27.85
N GLU A 429 -22.11 51.21 27.25
CA GLU A 429 -22.68 50.03 27.93
C GLU A 429 -23.00 48.94 26.89
N ILE A 430 -22.15 47.92 26.82
CA ILE A 430 -22.39 46.65 26.11
C ILE A 430 -22.15 45.54 27.13
N GLU A 431 -22.95 44.47 27.02
CA GLU A 431 -22.66 43.09 27.45
C GLU A 431 -23.53 42.53 28.59
N MET A 432 -24.72 42.04 28.24
CA MET A 432 -25.42 40.99 28.99
C MET A 432 -26.30 40.12 28.07
N VAL A 433 -25.72 39.27 27.22
CA VAL A 433 -26.45 38.13 26.59
C VAL A 433 -25.55 36.90 26.34
N ILE A 434 -24.55 36.62 27.19
CA ILE A 434 -23.77 35.36 27.12
C ILE A 434 -23.61 34.75 28.52
N MET A 435 -24.71 34.60 29.28
CA MET A 435 -24.64 33.94 30.58
C MET A 435 -25.87 33.09 30.89
N GLU A 436 -26.27 32.23 29.94
CA GLU A 436 -27.38 31.29 30.22
C GLU A 436 -27.16 29.84 29.75
N ARG A 437 -25.97 29.45 29.25
CA ARG A 437 -25.70 28.07 28.82
C ARG A 437 -24.66 27.28 29.61
N CYS A 438 -24.06 27.84 30.67
CA CYS A 438 -23.02 27.16 31.47
C CYS A 438 -23.42 26.84 32.92
N LYS A 439 -24.70 26.61 33.21
CA LYS A 439 -25.13 26.08 34.52
C LYS A 439 -25.75 24.70 34.36
N LEU A 440 -24.92 23.68 34.24
CA LEU A 440 -25.25 22.29 34.58
C LEU A 440 -23.96 21.46 34.53
N LEU A 441 -23.15 21.56 35.58
CA LEU A 441 -22.29 20.51 36.14
C LEU A 441 -21.73 21.08 37.45
N SER A 442 -22.27 20.63 38.58
CA SER A 442 -21.93 21.06 39.92
C SER A 442 -20.71 20.29 40.46
N ALA A 443 -19.71 20.99 40.99
CA ALA A 443 -18.90 20.50 42.12
C ALA A 443 -18.11 21.63 42.80
N THR A 444 -18.47 21.89 44.06
CA THR A 444 -17.61 22.31 45.19
C THR A 444 -16.60 23.45 45.02
N GLU A 445 -16.95 24.58 45.61
CA GLU A 445 -16.04 25.68 45.96
C GLU A 445 -14.89 25.17 46.85
N GLN A 446 -13.70 25.05 46.28
CA GLN A 446 -12.44 25.04 47.02
C GLN A 446 -11.50 26.05 46.37
N ASN A 447 -10.82 26.84 47.21
CA ASN A 447 -9.92 27.91 46.82
C ASN A 447 -8.70 27.33 46.08
N ILE A 448 -8.70 27.46 44.76
CA ILE A 448 -7.56 27.16 43.87
C ILE A 448 -6.64 28.38 43.77
N THR A 449 -5.33 28.15 43.64
CA THR A 449 -4.28 29.20 43.59
C THR A 449 -4.21 29.86 42.20
N ASP A 450 -3.66 31.08 42.11
CA ASP A 450 -3.54 31.84 40.84
C ASP A 450 -2.70 31.11 39.76
N GLU A 451 -1.87 30.15 40.15
CA GLU A 451 -1.13 29.25 39.24
C GLU A 451 -2.04 28.20 38.60
N GLU A 452 -2.97 27.59 39.35
CA GLU A 452 -3.97 26.65 38.81
C GLU A 452 -5.00 27.38 37.93
N LYS A 453 -5.31 28.64 38.24
CA LYS A 453 -6.16 29.49 37.41
C LYS A 453 -5.49 29.87 36.07
N SER A 454 -4.17 30.07 36.08
CA SER A 454 -3.37 30.34 34.88
C SER A 454 -3.12 29.08 34.05
N ALA A 455 -2.97 27.91 34.70
CA ALA A 455 -2.93 26.61 34.01
C ALA A 455 -4.29 26.27 33.38
N ALA A 456 -5.40 26.49 34.09
CA ALA A 456 -6.74 26.35 33.56
C ALA A 456 -7.06 27.36 32.44
N ALA A 457 -6.51 28.58 32.49
CA ALA A 457 -6.63 29.56 31.40
C ALA A 457 -5.81 29.16 30.15
N SER A 458 -4.66 28.49 30.33
CA SER A 458 -3.90 27.86 29.25
C SER A 458 -4.64 26.65 28.65
N GLU A 459 -5.30 25.85 29.49
CA GLU A 459 -6.19 24.76 29.07
C GLU A 459 -7.46 25.27 28.35
N MET A 460 -8.02 26.41 28.77
CA MET A 460 -9.15 27.07 28.08
C MET A 460 -8.79 27.54 26.65
N CYS A 461 -7.50 27.75 26.34
CA CYS A 461 -7.04 28.06 24.98
C CYS A 461 -6.91 26.81 24.08
N SER A 462 -6.97 25.60 24.66
CA SER A 462 -6.95 24.31 23.93
C SER A 462 -8.29 23.99 23.23
N TRP A 463 -9.37 24.69 23.56
CA TRP A 463 -10.74 24.42 23.09
C TRP A 463 -11.02 24.90 21.66
N ASN A 464 -10.01 25.40 20.93
CA ASN A 464 -10.12 25.90 19.56
C ASN A 464 -9.56 24.94 18.49
N ARG A 465 -9.29 23.65 18.81
CA ARG A 465 -8.76 22.66 17.84
C ARG A 465 -9.61 21.38 17.76
N PRO A 466 -10.72 21.40 17.00
CA PRO A 466 -11.69 20.29 16.97
C PRO A 466 -11.10 18.97 16.45
N PHE A 467 -10.12 19.02 15.55
CA PHE A 467 -9.48 17.82 15.02
C PHE A 467 -8.60 17.11 16.06
N LEU A 468 -7.81 17.88 16.82
CA LEU A 468 -6.89 17.31 17.83
C LEU A 468 -7.69 16.71 18.99
N GLU A 469 -8.80 17.33 19.35
CA GLU A 469 -9.78 16.77 20.28
C GLU A 469 -10.38 15.45 19.74
N MET A 470 -10.81 15.41 18.47
CA MET A 470 -11.28 14.19 17.83
C MET A 470 -10.22 13.08 17.82
N VAL A 471 -8.96 13.41 17.51
CA VAL A 471 -7.82 12.47 17.57
C VAL A 471 -7.69 11.87 18.97
N TYR A 472 -7.66 12.70 20.02
CA TYR A 472 -7.56 12.19 21.39
C TYR A 472 -8.79 11.39 21.81
N ASN A 473 -9.99 11.83 21.44
CA ASN A 473 -11.25 11.14 21.71
C ASN A 473 -11.30 9.77 21.02
N ALA A 474 -10.81 9.66 19.78
CA ALA A 474 -10.76 8.40 19.05
C ALA A 474 -9.73 7.42 19.63
N LEU A 475 -8.63 7.93 20.21
CA LEU A 475 -7.59 7.11 20.86
C LEU A 475 -7.98 6.66 22.27
N GLU A 476 -9.10 7.12 22.81
CA GLU A 476 -9.58 6.70 24.13
C GLU A 476 -9.89 5.20 24.21
N CYS A 477 -10.31 4.57 23.11
CA CYS A 477 -10.50 3.11 22.98
C CYS A 477 -11.26 2.42 24.14
N ALA A 478 -12.28 3.07 24.72
CA ALA A 478 -12.98 2.53 25.89
C ALA A 478 -13.70 1.18 25.62
N ASP A 479 -14.28 1.01 24.43
CA ASP A 479 -15.03 -0.19 24.07
C ASP A 479 -14.47 -0.95 22.85
N PHE A 480 -14.07 -0.24 21.79
CA PHE A 480 -13.53 -0.82 20.56
C PHE A 480 -12.48 0.11 19.93
N ASP A 481 -11.62 -0.45 19.09
CA ASP A 481 -10.54 0.27 18.41
C ASP A 481 -10.90 0.79 17.00
N TYR A 482 -12.20 0.87 16.69
CA TYR A 482 -12.69 1.08 15.33
C TYR A 482 -12.20 2.37 14.70
N TYR A 483 -12.30 3.50 15.42
CA TYR A 483 -11.76 4.79 14.96
C TYR A 483 -10.25 4.91 15.21
N ALA A 484 -9.76 4.28 16.27
CA ALA A 484 -8.36 4.38 16.69
C ALA A 484 -7.40 3.90 15.61
N ILE A 485 -7.69 2.79 14.93
CA ILE A 485 -6.81 2.28 13.85
C ILE A 485 -6.60 3.34 12.75
N PHE A 486 -7.65 4.06 12.36
CA PHE A 486 -7.57 5.05 11.28
C PHE A 486 -6.86 6.33 11.73
N VAL A 487 -7.07 6.75 12.98
CA VAL A 487 -6.31 7.86 13.55
C VAL A 487 -4.83 7.52 13.64
N LEU A 488 -4.47 6.31 14.08
CA LEU A 488 -3.09 5.85 14.09
C LEU A 488 -2.51 5.77 12.67
N CYS A 489 -3.27 5.28 11.69
CA CYS A 489 -2.86 5.29 10.28
C CYS A 489 -2.62 6.71 9.76
N LEU A 490 -3.47 7.67 10.12
CA LEU A 490 -3.33 9.07 9.74
C LEU A 490 -2.07 9.70 10.35
N LEU A 491 -1.83 9.48 11.65
CA LEU A 491 -0.63 9.97 12.33
C LEU A 491 0.64 9.36 11.72
N TYR A 492 0.61 8.06 11.39
CA TYR A 492 1.70 7.38 10.70
C TYR A 492 1.93 7.96 9.30
N ALA A 493 0.86 8.15 8.52
CA ALA A 493 0.92 8.69 7.17
C ALA A 493 1.54 10.09 7.16
N MET A 494 1.08 10.97 8.06
CA MET A 494 1.62 12.32 8.19
C MET A 494 3.10 12.30 8.59
N SER A 495 3.52 11.41 9.50
CA SER A 495 4.92 11.37 9.98
C SER A 495 5.91 10.80 8.96
N HIS A 496 5.45 9.99 7.99
CA HIS A 496 6.26 9.39 6.92
C HIS A 496 6.18 10.15 5.60
N ASN A 497 5.27 11.13 5.48
CA ASN A 497 5.12 11.90 4.25
C ASN A 497 6.25 12.92 4.06
N LYS A 498 7.09 12.68 3.05
CA LYS A 498 8.25 13.53 2.70
C LYS A 498 7.88 14.96 2.27
N GLY A 499 6.64 15.21 1.88
CA GLY A 499 6.16 16.52 1.46
C GLY A 499 5.82 17.47 2.61
N ILE A 500 5.64 16.96 3.83
CA ILE A 500 5.26 17.79 4.98
C ILE A 500 6.50 18.50 5.54
N LYS A 501 6.39 19.83 5.69
CA LYS A 501 7.42 20.66 6.31
C LYS A 501 7.58 20.27 7.77
N GLN A 502 8.83 20.17 8.21
CA GLN A 502 9.18 19.82 9.59
C GLN A 502 8.52 20.74 10.63
N ILE A 503 8.43 22.04 10.34
CA ILE A 503 7.74 23.03 11.21
C ILE A 503 6.26 22.67 11.44
N THR A 504 5.59 22.14 10.42
CA THR A 504 4.18 21.72 10.53
C THR A 504 4.05 20.48 11.41
N LEU A 505 5.00 19.54 11.32
CA LEU A 505 5.05 18.33 12.17
C LEU A 505 5.40 18.66 13.62
N GLU A 506 6.38 19.55 13.83
CA GLU A 506 6.79 20.05 15.15
C GLU A 506 5.64 20.74 15.90
N ARG A 507 4.73 21.41 15.18
CA ARG A 507 3.51 22.01 15.75
C ARG A 507 2.47 20.99 16.24
N ILE A 508 2.49 19.78 15.70
CA ILE A 508 1.69 18.62 16.17
C ILE A 508 2.44 17.87 17.27
N GLN A 509 3.71 18.25 17.50
CA GLN A 509 4.66 17.50 18.32
C GLN A 509 4.84 16.05 17.82
N LEU A 510 4.62 15.81 16.52
CA LEU A 510 5.02 14.59 15.81
C LEU A 510 6.41 14.82 15.22
N SER A 511 7.29 13.83 15.28
CA SER A 511 8.60 13.93 14.67
C SER A 511 8.65 13.18 13.34
N ALA A 512 9.21 13.82 12.32
CA ALA A 512 9.58 13.13 11.08
C ALA A 512 10.51 11.95 11.38
N GLN A 513 10.46 10.89 10.56
CA GLN A 513 11.28 9.70 10.73
C GLN A 513 12.80 10.00 10.75
N ASP A 514 13.23 11.01 9.99
CA ASP A 514 14.64 11.37 9.77
C ASP A 514 15.13 12.61 10.57
N ALA A 515 14.34 13.14 11.52
CA ALA A 515 14.73 14.32 12.29
C ALA A 515 15.98 14.04 13.15
N GLU A 516 17.05 14.83 12.97
CA GLU A 516 18.36 14.58 13.58
C GLU A 516 18.41 14.87 15.09
N GLU A 517 17.56 15.77 15.59
CA GLU A 517 17.51 16.14 17.01
C GLU A 517 16.06 16.18 17.51
N LYS A 518 15.66 15.17 18.29
CA LYS A 518 14.41 15.17 19.05
C LYS A 518 14.74 15.42 20.51
N ASN A 519 14.42 16.61 21.01
CA ASN A 519 14.67 17.00 22.41
C ASN A 519 13.41 16.90 23.29
N SER A 520 12.22 16.74 22.70
CA SER A 520 10.95 16.57 23.42
C SER A 520 9.92 15.85 22.56
N TYR A 521 8.90 15.28 23.19
CA TYR A 521 7.79 14.58 22.54
C TYR A 521 6.45 14.98 23.15
N ASN A 522 5.34 14.73 22.44
CA ASN A 522 3.99 15.01 22.94
C ASN A 522 3.59 14.06 24.08
N PRO A 523 3.46 14.55 25.32
CA PRO A 523 3.12 13.67 26.43
C PRO A 523 1.69 13.13 26.33
N GLY A 524 0.72 13.95 25.90
CA GLY A 524 -0.68 13.53 25.79
C GLY A 524 -0.87 12.42 24.75
N LEU A 525 -0.23 12.53 23.58
CA LEU A 525 -0.26 11.47 22.59
C LEU A 525 0.39 10.18 23.10
N ALA A 526 1.55 10.28 23.75
CA ALA A 526 2.23 9.11 24.32
C ALA A 526 1.37 8.41 25.39
N GLU A 527 0.69 9.17 26.25
CA GLU A 527 -0.23 8.63 27.25
C GLU A 527 -1.38 7.85 26.60
N ARG A 528 -2.01 8.39 25.55
CA ARG A 528 -3.09 7.69 24.82
C ARG A 528 -2.58 6.43 24.12
N LEU A 529 -1.39 6.46 23.52
CA LEU A 529 -0.77 5.27 22.91
C LEU A 529 -0.48 4.18 23.95
N ILE A 530 0.04 4.55 25.12
CA ILE A 530 0.28 3.62 26.23
C ILE A 530 -1.05 3.08 26.78
N ARG A 531 -2.11 3.89 26.82
CA ARG A 531 -3.45 3.45 27.23
C ARG A 531 -4.01 2.35 26.31
N ILE A 532 -3.80 2.47 24.99
CA ILE A 532 -4.14 1.42 24.02
C ILE A 532 -3.37 0.12 24.35
N MET A 533 -2.09 0.22 24.70
CA MET A 533 -1.28 -0.93 25.11
C MET A 533 -1.81 -1.58 26.39
N SER A 534 -2.19 -0.77 27.39
CA SER A 534 -2.79 -1.24 28.64
C SER A 534 -4.11 -1.97 28.40
N TYR A 535 -5.00 -1.42 27.57
CA TYR A 535 -6.25 -2.09 27.20
C TYR A 535 -6.03 -3.36 26.37
N ALA A 536 -5.00 -3.40 25.53
CA ALA A 536 -4.68 -4.60 24.77
C ALA A 536 -4.22 -5.74 25.70
N ALA A 537 -3.53 -5.42 26.79
CA ALA A 537 -3.10 -6.35 27.82
C ALA A 537 -4.24 -6.86 28.74
N GLN A 538 -5.44 -6.26 28.69
CA GLN A 538 -6.59 -6.73 29.45
C GLN A 538 -7.21 -8.02 28.85
N PRO A 539 -7.81 -8.90 29.68
CA PRO A 539 -8.39 -10.18 29.24
C PRO A 539 -9.57 -10.02 28.28
N ASP A 540 -10.42 -9.02 28.50
CA ASP A 540 -11.57 -8.68 27.65
C ASP A 540 -11.26 -7.56 26.65
N GLY A 541 -9.97 -7.26 26.43
CA GLY A 541 -9.52 -6.19 25.55
C GLY A 541 -9.98 -6.42 24.10
N LYS A 542 -10.80 -5.50 23.58
CA LYS A 542 -11.32 -5.53 22.19
C LYS A 542 -10.44 -4.77 21.20
N ILE A 543 -9.13 -4.82 21.41
CA ILE A 543 -8.14 -4.18 20.56
C ILE A 543 -7.53 -5.22 19.63
N ARG A 544 -7.58 -4.94 18.32
CA ARG A 544 -6.99 -5.77 17.26
C ARG A 544 -5.47 -5.70 17.34
N LEU A 545 -4.81 -6.77 16.89
CA LEU A 545 -3.34 -6.83 16.87
C LEU A 545 -2.73 -5.76 15.95
N ALA A 546 -3.39 -5.44 14.82
CA ALA A 546 -2.96 -4.36 13.92
C ALA A 546 -2.88 -3.00 14.63
N THR A 547 -3.90 -2.66 15.43
CA THR A 547 -3.96 -1.39 16.17
C THR A 547 -2.86 -1.32 17.23
N LEU A 548 -2.63 -2.43 17.96
CA LEU A 548 -1.55 -2.49 18.95
C LEU A 548 -0.18 -2.33 18.28
N GLU A 549 0.08 -3.06 17.19
CA GLU A 549 1.35 -2.99 16.47
C GLU A 549 1.62 -1.58 15.96
N LEU A 550 0.59 -0.90 15.44
CA LEU A 550 0.69 0.49 14.98
C LEU A 550 0.94 1.47 16.12
N GLY A 551 0.28 1.27 17.26
CA GLY A 551 0.53 2.03 18.48
C GLY A 551 1.97 1.88 18.97
N CYS A 552 2.51 0.66 18.95
CA CYS A 552 3.91 0.39 19.30
C CYS A 552 4.89 1.08 18.33
N LEU A 553 4.64 1.02 17.03
CA LEU A 553 5.46 1.68 16.01
C LEU A 553 5.47 3.20 16.19
N LEU A 554 4.29 3.81 16.41
CA LEU A 554 4.16 5.25 16.61
C LEU A 554 4.81 5.71 17.91
N LEU A 555 4.65 4.97 19.02
CA LEU A 555 5.33 5.32 20.27
C LEU A 555 6.86 5.23 20.10
N LYS A 556 7.35 4.19 19.43
CA LYS A 556 8.77 4.07 19.11
C LYS A 556 9.25 5.26 18.26
N GLN A 557 8.50 5.65 17.23
CA GLN A 557 8.86 6.80 16.40
C GLN A 557 8.82 8.13 17.17
N LEU A 558 7.85 8.29 18.07
CA LEU A 558 7.65 9.51 18.85
C LEU A 558 8.79 9.74 19.84
N VAL A 559 9.32 8.67 20.43
CA VAL A 559 10.18 8.76 21.63
C VAL A 559 11.62 8.29 21.39
N PHE A 560 11.92 7.65 20.25
CA PHE A 560 13.27 7.19 19.92
C PHE A 560 14.00 8.16 18.98
N ASN A 561 15.26 8.46 19.29
CA ASN A 561 16.19 9.26 18.50
C ASN A 561 17.48 8.45 18.18
N LYS A 562 18.35 8.94 17.28
CA LYS A 562 19.65 8.33 16.94
C LYS A 562 20.55 8.09 18.17
N HIS A 563 20.38 8.88 19.24
CA HIS A 563 21.18 8.83 20.48
C HIS A 563 20.51 8.05 21.64
N GLY A 564 19.31 7.50 21.45
CA GLY A 564 18.57 6.74 22.47
C GLY A 564 17.11 7.18 22.64
N SER A 565 16.47 6.68 23.70
CA SER A 565 15.07 6.98 24.05
C SER A 565 14.97 8.24 24.91
N ILE A 566 14.06 9.15 24.56
CA ILE A 566 13.77 10.40 25.31
C ILE A 566 12.53 10.27 26.22
N ILE A 567 12.09 9.04 26.53
CA ILE A 567 10.85 8.79 27.28
C ILE A 567 10.92 9.32 28.71
N LYS A 568 9.86 9.97 29.18
CA LYS A 568 9.74 10.36 30.60
C LYS A 568 9.50 9.14 31.47
N ASP A 569 10.08 9.14 32.67
CA ASP A 569 9.95 8.04 33.66
C ASP A 569 8.51 7.66 33.95
N VAL A 570 7.59 8.64 34.03
CA VAL A 570 6.16 8.40 34.25
C VAL A 570 5.56 7.54 33.14
N HIS A 571 5.92 7.82 31.88
CA HIS A 571 5.38 7.09 30.73
C HIS A 571 6.04 5.73 30.58
N LEU A 572 7.34 5.65 30.87
CA LEU A 572 8.04 4.37 30.93
C LEU A 572 7.42 3.47 31.99
N ALA A 573 7.15 3.98 33.20
CA ALA A 573 6.50 3.22 34.27
C ALA A 573 5.10 2.72 33.85
N CYS A 574 4.29 3.55 33.17
CA CYS A 574 3.00 3.12 32.65
C CYS A 574 3.12 2.03 31.58
N LEU A 575 4.12 2.12 30.69
CA LEU A 575 4.40 1.09 29.68
C LEU A 575 4.85 -0.22 30.33
N GLU A 576 5.72 -0.15 31.34
CA GLU A 576 6.14 -1.33 32.11
C GLU A 576 4.97 -1.97 32.85
N GLY A 577 4.05 -1.17 33.39
CA GLY A 577 2.78 -1.68 33.94
C GLY A 577 1.95 -2.42 32.89
N ALA A 578 1.80 -1.88 31.67
CA ALA A 578 1.11 -2.57 30.58
C ALA A 578 1.80 -3.89 30.18
N ARG A 579 3.15 -3.89 30.21
CA ARG A 579 3.95 -5.10 29.96
C ARG A 579 3.71 -6.15 31.04
N GLU A 580 3.72 -5.79 32.31
CA GLU A 580 3.43 -6.69 33.44
C GLU A 580 2.01 -7.28 33.34
N GLU A 581 1.02 -6.46 33.01
CA GLU A 581 -0.35 -6.94 32.76
C GLU A 581 -0.39 -7.96 31.61
N SER A 582 0.39 -7.75 30.55
CA SER A 582 0.47 -8.71 29.44
C SER A 582 1.12 -10.05 29.86
N VAL A 583 2.08 -10.01 30.78
CA VAL A 583 2.66 -11.22 31.39
C VAL A 583 1.58 -11.96 32.18
N HIS A 584 0.83 -11.25 33.03
CA HIS A 584 -0.29 -11.83 33.77
C HIS A 584 -1.37 -12.41 32.86
N LEU A 585 -1.66 -11.77 31.72
CA LEU A 585 -2.59 -12.28 30.73
C LEU A 585 -2.13 -13.63 30.15
N VAL A 586 -0.86 -13.73 29.73
CA VAL A 586 -0.30 -14.99 29.21
C VAL A 586 -0.25 -16.08 30.28
N ARG A 587 0.05 -15.74 31.55
CA ARG A 587 0.04 -16.69 32.67
C ARG A 587 -1.30 -17.42 32.83
N ARG A 588 -2.44 -16.78 32.52
CA ARG A 588 -3.78 -17.42 32.59
C ARG A 588 -3.92 -18.62 31.65
N PHE A 589 -3.21 -18.60 30.52
CA PHE A 589 -3.22 -19.66 29.52
C PHE A 589 -2.05 -20.65 29.67
N TYR A 590 -1.08 -20.33 30.53
CA TYR A 590 0.04 -21.21 30.83
C TYR A 590 -0.41 -22.41 31.68
N LYS A 591 -0.76 -23.52 31.02
CA LYS A 591 -1.21 -24.77 31.67
C LYS A 591 -0.17 -25.90 31.63
N GLY A 592 1.04 -25.64 31.13
CA GLY A 592 2.03 -26.72 30.91
C GLY A 592 1.67 -27.68 29.77
N GLU A 593 0.65 -27.36 28.97
CA GLU A 593 0.18 -28.19 27.85
C GLU A 593 1.09 -28.06 26.62
N GLU A 594 1.25 -29.16 25.87
CA GLU A 594 2.18 -29.21 24.72
C GLU A 594 1.81 -28.22 23.61
N ILE A 595 0.51 -27.97 23.41
CA ILE A 595 -0.01 -27.07 22.38
C ILE A 595 0.45 -25.62 22.64
N PHE A 596 0.62 -25.23 23.90
CA PHE A 596 1.03 -23.87 24.26
C PHE A 596 2.45 -23.55 23.78
N LEU A 597 3.40 -24.49 23.92
CA LEU A 597 4.76 -24.31 23.45
C LEU A 597 4.81 -24.08 21.94
N ASP A 598 4.09 -24.93 21.18
CA ASP A 598 4.06 -24.86 19.73
C ASP A 598 3.40 -23.54 19.27
N MET A 599 2.29 -23.12 19.90
CA MET A 599 1.66 -21.81 19.66
C MET A 599 2.60 -20.64 19.96
N PHE A 600 3.39 -20.70 21.05
CA PHE A 600 4.30 -19.64 21.46
C PHE A 600 5.44 -19.42 20.47
N GLU A 601 6.08 -20.51 20.00
CA GLU A 601 7.14 -20.43 18.99
C GLU A 601 6.61 -19.96 17.62
N ASP A 602 5.42 -20.44 17.21
CA ASP A 602 4.83 -20.07 15.93
C ASP A 602 4.40 -18.60 15.87
N GLU A 603 3.84 -18.04 16.96
CA GLU A 603 3.49 -16.62 17.04
C GLU A 603 4.71 -15.72 16.99
N TYR A 604 5.80 -16.09 17.68
CA TYR A 604 7.06 -15.34 17.63
C TYR A 604 7.66 -15.37 16.22
N ARG A 605 7.70 -16.54 15.58
CA ARG A 605 8.19 -16.69 14.19
C ARG A 605 7.37 -15.86 13.22
N THR A 606 6.04 -15.91 13.33
CA THR A 606 5.14 -15.13 12.49
C THR A 606 5.34 -13.62 12.69
N MET A 607 5.69 -13.19 13.91
CA MET A 607 5.99 -11.79 14.22
C MET A 607 7.22 -11.27 13.51
N MET A 608 8.28 -12.08 13.52
CA MET A 608 9.56 -11.68 12.96
C MET A 608 9.59 -11.76 11.44
N LEU A 609 8.83 -12.68 10.82
CA LEU A 609 8.82 -12.87 9.36
C LEU A 609 7.98 -11.84 8.60
N LYS A 610 6.92 -11.33 9.21
CA LYS A 610 5.95 -10.43 8.56
C LYS A 610 5.71 -9.20 9.45
N PRO A 611 6.60 -8.19 9.43
CA PRO A 611 6.33 -6.93 10.10
C PRO A 611 5.13 -6.23 9.44
N MET A 612 4.39 -5.45 10.21
CA MET A 612 3.25 -4.72 9.67
C MET A 612 3.66 -3.70 8.60
N ASN A 613 2.97 -3.76 7.46
CA ASN A 613 3.04 -2.77 6.41
C ASN A 613 1.73 -1.96 6.41
N VAL A 614 1.83 -0.66 6.74
CA VAL A 614 0.68 0.23 6.88
C VAL A 614 0.03 0.54 5.53
N GLU A 615 0.80 0.62 4.44
CA GLU A 615 0.24 0.80 3.09
C GLU A 615 -0.65 -0.40 2.72
N TYR A 616 -0.15 -1.63 2.95
CA TYR A 616 -0.95 -2.84 2.69
C TYR A 616 -2.18 -2.94 3.59
N LEU A 617 -2.09 -2.49 4.84
CA LEU A 617 -3.25 -2.39 5.73
C LEU A 617 -4.30 -1.42 5.14
N MET A 618 -3.87 -0.26 4.65
CA MET A 618 -4.72 0.78 4.08
C MET A 618 -5.28 0.47 2.69
N MET A 619 -4.79 -0.59 2.02
CA MET A 619 -5.39 -1.14 0.80
C MET A 619 -6.52 -2.13 1.09
N ASP A 620 -6.61 -2.69 2.29
CA ASP A 620 -7.61 -3.69 2.62
C ASP A 620 -8.92 -3.04 3.05
N ALA A 621 -9.94 -3.16 2.21
CA ALA A 621 -11.26 -2.60 2.46
C ALA A 621 -11.97 -3.19 3.70
N SER A 622 -11.56 -4.36 4.19
CA SER A 622 -12.22 -5.01 5.34
C SER A 622 -12.04 -4.27 6.66
N ILE A 623 -11.01 -3.43 6.79
CA ILE A 623 -10.77 -2.66 8.03
C ILE A 623 -11.80 -1.54 8.22
N LEU A 624 -12.44 -1.08 7.13
CA LEU A 624 -13.52 -0.09 7.13
C LEU A 624 -14.82 -0.62 7.74
N LEU A 625 -14.95 -1.93 7.86
CA LEU A 625 -16.13 -2.55 8.47
C LEU A 625 -15.88 -2.77 9.96
N PRO A 626 -16.95 -2.82 10.79
CA PRO A 626 -16.81 -3.10 12.21
C PRO A 626 -15.99 -4.37 12.48
N PRO A 627 -15.18 -4.40 13.55
CA PRO A 627 -14.29 -5.52 13.81
C PRO A 627 -15.08 -6.80 14.15
N THR A 628 -14.95 -7.83 13.32
CA THR A 628 -15.61 -9.12 13.51
C THR A 628 -14.89 -10.02 14.52
N GLY A 629 -15.64 -10.89 15.19
CA GLY A 629 -15.12 -11.92 16.10
C GLY A 629 -15.17 -13.34 15.56
N THR A 630 -15.37 -13.53 14.24
CA THR A 630 -15.47 -14.87 13.63
C THR A 630 -14.50 -15.07 12.46
N PRO A 631 -13.81 -16.23 12.40
CA PRO A 631 -12.93 -16.58 11.28
C PRO A 631 -13.71 -16.86 9.98
N LEU A 632 -15.03 -17.08 10.04
CA LEU A 632 -15.88 -17.40 8.89
C LEU A 632 -15.91 -16.27 7.84
N THR A 633 -15.57 -15.04 8.24
CA THR A 633 -15.46 -13.90 7.32
C THR A 633 -14.28 -14.02 6.35
N GLY A 634 -13.29 -14.87 6.63
CA GLY A 634 -12.04 -14.95 5.87
C GLY A 634 -11.10 -13.75 6.08
N ILE A 635 -11.37 -12.90 7.09
CA ILE A 635 -10.48 -11.80 7.48
C ILE A 635 -9.33 -12.37 8.32
N ASP A 636 -8.10 -11.93 8.01
CA ASP A 636 -6.91 -12.35 8.73
C ASP A 636 -6.98 -12.01 10.22
N PHE A 637 -6.41 -12.87 11.06
CA PHE A 637 -6.48 -12.78 12.51
C PHE A 637 -5.97 -11.44 13.06
N VAL A 638 -4.96 -10.85 12.42
CA VAL A 638 -4.36 -9.57 12.86
C VAL A 638 -5.35 -8.40 12.79
N LYS A 639 -6.35 -8.48 11.89
CA LYS A 639 -7.30 -7.41 11.55
C LYS A 639 -8.67 -7.58 12.21
N ARG A 640 -8.87 -8.63 13.01
CA ARG A 640 -10.16 -8.97 13.64
C ARG A 640 -10.00 -9.31 15.12
N LEU A 641 -11.11 -9.52 15.80
CA LEU A 641 -11.13 -9.95 17.20
C LEU A 641 -10.94 -11.48 17.31
N PRO A 642 -10.33 -11.96 18.41
CA PRO A 642 -10.11 -13.38 18.64
C PRO A 642 -11.41 -14.14 18.85
N CYS A 643 -11.51 -15.33 18.25
CA CYS A 643 -12.62 -16.26 18.38
C CYS A 643 -12.19 -17.52 19.15
N GLY A 644 -12.79 -17.76 20.31
CA GLY A 644 -12.48 -18.93 21.15
C GLY A 644 -11.13 -18.86 21.87
N ASP A 645 -10.83 -19.89 22.66
CA ASP A 645 -9.70 -19.86 23.60
C ASP A 645 -8.34 -19.98 22.93
N VAL A 646 -8.25 -20.70 21.80
CA VAL A 646 -7.00 -20.82 21.03
C VAL A 646 -6.56 -19.46 20.50
N GLU A 647 -7.47 -18.71 19.87
CA GLU A 647 -7.13 -17.38 19.34
C GLU A 647 -6.93 -16.33 20.44
N ARG A 648 -7.65 -16.44 21.57
CA ARG A 648 -7.37 -15.60 22.76
C ARG A 648 -5.96 -15.86 23.29
N THR A 649 -5.53 -17.12 23.33
CA THR A 649 -4.17 -17.50 23.73
C THR A 649 -3.14 -16.93 22.76
N ARG A 650 -3.34 -17.08 21.45
CA ARG A 650 -2.47 -16.52 20.40
C ARG A 650 -2.39 -14.99 20.49
N ARG A 651 -3.52 -14.31 20.70
CA ARG A 651 -3.56 -12.85 20.92
C ARG A 651 -2.73 -12.48 22.15
N ALA A 652 -2.95 -13.13 23.29
CA ALA A 652 -2.23 -12.83 24.53
C ALA A 652 -0.70 -12.97 24.35
N ILE A 653 -0.25 -14.05 23.71
CA ILE A 653 1.16 -14.29 23.38
C ILE A 653 1.71 -13.17 22.49
N ARG A 654 0.96 -12.76 21.46
CA ARG A 654 1.38 -11.71 20.53
C ARG A 654 1.47 -10.33 21.20
N VAL A 655 0.50 -9.99 22.04
CA VAL A 655 0.51 -8.75 22.85
C VAL A 655 1.76 -8.73 23.75
N PHE A 656 2.04 -9.83 24.44
CA PHE A 656 3.24 -9.96 25.27
C PHE A 656 4.54 -9.71 24.47
N PHE A 657 4.68 -10.33 23.29
CA PHE A 657 5.89 -10.12 22.47
C PHE A 657 6.03 -8.68 21.98
N MET A 658 4.94 -8.03 21.56
CA MET A 658 4.96 -6.63 21.12
C MET A 658 5.38 -5.68 22.24
N LEU A 659 4.78 -5.80 23.43
CA LEU A 659 5.09 -4.94 24.56
C LEU A 659 6.49 -5.20 25.13
N ARG A 660 6.91 -6.47 25.19
CA ARG A 660 8.28 -6.83 25.58
C ARG A 660 9.30 -6.25 24.61
N SER A 661 9.10 -6.45 23.30
CA SER A 661 10.02 -5.92 22.28
C SER A 661 10.11 -4.40 22.34
N LEU A 662 9.01 -3.70 22.60
CA LEU A 662 8.98 -2.25 22.74
C LEU A 662 9.73 -1.78 24.00
N SER A 663 9.45 -2.41 25.14
CA SER A 663 10.12 -2.13 26.43
C SER A 663 11.63 -2.30 26.32
N LEU A 664 12.11 -3.45 25.82
CA LEU A 664 13.55 -3.71 25.61
C LEU A 664 14.18 -2.67 24.67
N HIS A 665 13.50 -2.34 23.58
CA HIS A 665 14.00 -1.35 22.62
C HIS A 665 14.12 0.04 23.21
N LEU A 666 13.15 0.48 24.02
CA LEU A 666 13.18 1.80 24.68
C LEU A 666 14.25 1.88 25.78
N GLN A 667 14.59 0.75 26.40
CA GLN A 667 15.67 0.65 27.40
C GLN A 667 17.06 0.44 26.76
N ASN A 668 17.14 0.28 25.43
CA ASN A 668 18.35 -0.10 24.70
C ASN A 668 18.94 -1.47 25.12
N GLU A 669 18.10 -2.38 25.61
CA GLU A 669 18.50 -3.73 25.99
C GLU A 669 18.29 -4.70 24.81
N PRO A 670 19.27 -5.56 24.48
CA PRO A 670 19.11 -6.57 23.43
C PRO A 670 18.19 -7.72 23.88
N GLU A 671 17.38 -8.25 22.97
CA GLU A 671 16.62 -9.48 23.24
C GLU A 671 17.59 -10.68 23.26
N THR A 672 17.74 -11.27 24.45
CA THR A 672 18.66 -12.39 24.69
C THR A 672 17.95 -13.71 24.95
N GLN A 673 16.65 -13.66 25.28
CA GLN A 673 15.87 -14.82 25.75
C GLN A 673 15.01 -15.45 24.66
N LEU A 674 14.70 -14.68 23.60
CA LEU A 674 13.97 -15.13 22.42
C LEU A 674 14.83 -14.98 21.16
N PRO A 675 14.71 -15.88 20.16
CA PRO A 675 13.89 -17.10 20.15
C PRO A 675 14.35 -18.13 21.20
N LEU A 676 13.42 -18.99 21.66
CA LEU A 676 13.72 -20.01 22.68
C LEU A 676 14.86 -20.96 22.27
N THR A 677 15.06 -21.13 20.96
CA THR A 677 16.15 -21.87 20.35
C THR A 677 16.89 -20.94 19.39
N ARG A 678 18.10 -20.53 19.75
CA ARG A 678 18.96 -19.69 18.89
C ARG A 678 19.76 -20.58 17.96
N GLU A 679 19.84 -20.23 16.68
CA GLU A 679 20.63 -20.99 15.71
C GLU A 679 22.13 -21.01 16.04
N GLU A 680 22.62 -19.99 16.74
CA GLU A 680 24.01 -19.87 17.21
C GLU A 680 24.38 -20.93 18.25
N ASP A 681 23.41 -21.30 19.10
CA ASP A 681 23.62 -22.28 20.16
C ASP A 681 23.61 -23.71 19.62
N LEU A 682 22.98 -23.94 18.47
CA LEU A 682 22.82 -25.27 17.88
C LEU A 682 24.13 -25.83 17.32
N ILE A 683 24.26 -27.16 17.37
CA ILE A 683 25.35 -27.91 16.75
C ILE A 683 25.10 -27.95 15.23
N LYS A 684 26.12 -27.58 14.45
CA LYS A 684 26.06 -27.57 12.99
C LYS A 684 26.67 -28.84 12.40
N THR A 685 26.34 -29.11 11.14
CA THR A 685 27.00 -30.18 10.37
C THR A 685 28.47 -29.86 10.20
N ASP A 686 29.30 -30.89 10.33
CA ASP A 686 30.77 -30.88 10.31
C ASP A 686 31.45 -30.19 11.51
N ASP A 687 30.70 -29.82 12.55
CA ASP A 687 31.29 -29.41 13.83
C ASP A 687 32.06 -30.59 14.48
N VAL A 688 33.22 -30.29 15.07
CA VAL A 688 34.06 -31.26 15.77
C VAL A 688 33.81 -31.15 17.28
N LEU A 689 33.34 -32.24 17.88
CA LEU A 689 32.89 -32.31 19.28
C LEU A 689 33.79 -33.22 20.12
N ASP A 690 34.08 -32.81 21.35
CA ASP A 690 34.71 -33.67 22.36
C ASP A 690 33.68 -34.63 22.98
N LEU A 691 33.85 -35.92 22.71
CA LEU A 691 32.92 -37.00 23.08
C LEU A 691 33.37 -37.80 24.31
N ASN A 692 34.48 -37.46 24.97
CA ASN A 692 35.08 -38.28 26.03
C ASN A 692 34.12 -38.61 27.20
N ASN A 693 33.13 -37.76 27.47
CA ASN A 693 32.13 -37.96 28.52
C ASN A 693 30.71 -38.09 27.95
N SER A 694 30.57 -38.67 26.77
CA SER A 694 29.29 -38.77 26.04
C SER A 694 28.86 -40.21 25.93
N ASP A 695 27.63 -40.51 26.33
CA ASP A 695 27.07 -41.83 26.10
C ASP A 695 26.68 -41.99 24.62
N LEU A 696 27.55 -42.63 23.85
CA LEU A 696 27.36 -42.86 22.43
C LEU A 696 26.65 -44.20 22.20
N ILE A 697 25.65 -44.21 21.30
CA ILE A 697 25.00 -45.44 20.86
C ILE A 697 25.42 -45.72 19.42
N ALA A 698 26.18 -46.80 19.20
CA ALA A 698 26.56 -47.23 17.86
C ALA A 698 25.35 -47.73 17.07
N CYS A 699 25.16 -47.22 15.86
CA CYS A 699 24.06 -47.58 14.98
C CYS A 699 24.47 -47.57 13.50
N THR A 700 23.79 -48.39 12.69
CA THR A 700 23.88 -48.33 11.23
C THR A 700 22.69 -47.55 10.71
N VAL A 701 22.95 -46.43 10.03
CA VAL A 701 21.92 -45.56 9.48
C VAL A 701 21.72 -45.91 8.01
N ILE A 702 20.46 -46.22 7.65
CA ILE A 702 20.04 -46.56 6.30
C ILE A 702 19.09 -45.48 5.82
N THR A 703 19.56 -44.65 4.87
CA THR A 703 18.72 -43.63 4.23
C THR A 703 18.23 -44.14 2.87
N LYS A 704 17.23 -43.47 2.27
CA LYS A 704 16.72 -43.84 0.94
C LYS A 704 17.72 -43.56 -0.19
N ASP A 705 18.60 -42.56 -0.01
CA ASP A 705 19.46 -42.03 -1.08
C ASP A 705 20.96 -42.33 -0.86
N SER A 706 21.39 -42.54 0.40
CA SER A 706 22.74 -42.96 0.77
C SER A 706 22.67 -44.33 1.46
N GLY A 707 23.55 -45.24 1.06
CA GLY A 707 23.55 -46.65 1.51
C GLY A 707 23.74 -46.83 3.02
N GLN A 708 24.09 -48.04 3.44
CA GLN A 708 24.26 -48.33 4.87
C GLN A 708 25.56 -47.71 5.40
N VAL A 709 25.47 -46.84 6.40
CA VAL A 709 26.63 -46.16 6.99
C VAL A 709 26.63 -46.33 8.51
N GLN A 710 27.78 -46.69 9.10
CA GLN A 710 27.93 -46.74 10.55
C GLN A 710 28.19 -45.35 11.14
N ARG A 711 27.43 -45.01 12.19
CA ARG A 711 27.49 -43.74 12.91
C ARG A 711 27.23 -43.94 14.40
N PHE A 712 27.69 -43.00 15.21
CA PHE A 712 27.35 -42.94 16.63
C PHE A 712 26.23 -41.93 16.85
N LEU A 713 25.16 -42.35 17.51
CA LEU A 713 24.07 -41.48 17.93
C LEU A 713 24.44 -40.84 19.28
N ALA A 714 24.50 -39.51 19.29
CA ALA A 714 24.58 -38.70 20.50
C ALA A 714 23.29 -37.90 20.67
N VAL A 715 22.75 -37.88 21.90
CA VAL A 715 21.53 -37.14 22.25
C VAL A 715 21.91 -36.06 23.25
N ASP A 716 21.66 -34.82 22.87
CA ASP A 716 21.92 -33.61 23.67
C ASP A 716 20.59 -33.01 24.19
N ILE A 717 20.62 -31.82 24.79
CA ILE A 717 19.47 -31.16 25.42
C ILE A 717 18.37 -30.81 24.40
N TYR A 718 18.73 -30.25 23.24
CA TYR A 718 17.77 -29.82 22.21
C TYR A 718 17.87 -30.61 20.89
N GLN A 719 18.99 -31.28 20.64
CA GLN A 719 19.30 -31.94 19.37
C GLN A 719 19.77 -33.38 19.56
N MET A 720 19.59 -34.19 18.53
CA MET A 720 20.37 -35.40 18.33
C MET A 720 21.36 -35.19 17.20
N SER A 721 22.56 -35.75 17.37
CA SER A 721 23.62 -35.71 16.37
C SER A 721 24.08 -37.11 16.00
N LEU A 722 24.33 -37.30 14.70
CA LEU A 722 25.01 -38.47 14.16
C LEU A 722 26.48 -38.11 13.97
N VAL A 723 27.37 -38.84 14.63
CA VAL A 723 28.78 -38.48 14.72
C VAL A 723 29.64 -39.61 14.17
N GLU A 724 30.72 -39.22 13.49
CA GLU A 724 31.78 -40.08 13.00
C GLU A 724 33.06 -39.80 13.81
N PRO A 725 33.82 -40.81 14.26
CA PRO A 725 35.04 -40.56 15.02
C PRO A 725 36.04 -39.74 14.20
N ASP A 726 36.69 -38.76 14.83
CA ASP A 726 37.74 -37.96 14.20
C ASP A 726 39.01 -38.83 14.01
N VAL A 727 39.60 -38.77 12.83
CA VAL A 727 40.79 -39.54 12.47
C VAL A 727 42.04 -38.99 13.19
N GLY A 728 42.03 -37.70 13.54
CA GLY A 728 43.17 -37.01 14.13
C GLY A 728 43.21 -36.97 15.67
N ARG A 729 42.08 -37.14 16.36
CA ARG A 729 41.97 -36.94 17.81
C ARG A 729 41.10 -38.03 18.46
N LEU A 730 41.74 -38.86 19.31
CA LEU A 730 41.04 -39.82 20.16
C LEU A 730 40.04 -39.10 21.08
N GLY A 731 38.81 -39.61 21.13
CA GLY A 731 37.73 -39.03 21.91
C GLY A 731 36.96 -37.89 21.24
N TRP A 732 37.34 -37.48 20.03
CA TRP A 732 36.61 -36.45 19.26
C TRP A 732 35.81 -37.08 18.12
N GLY A 733 34.74 -36.41 17.70
CA GLY A 733 33.97 -36.82 16.54
C GLY A 733 33.41 -35.66 15.73
N VAL A 734 33.25 -35.89 14.44
CA VAL A 734 32.72 -34.94 13.45
C VAL A 734 31.24 -35.21 13.24
N VAL A 735 30.42 -34.18 13.43
CA VAL A 735 28.96 -34.27 13.27
C VAL A 735 28.59 -34.39 11.80
N LYS A 736 27.93 -35.46 11.39
CA LYS A 736 27.43 -35.65 10.02
C LYS A 736 25.98 -35.26 9.83
N PHE A 737 25.23 -35.23 10.91
CA PHE A 737 23.86 -34.73 10.91
C PHE A 737 23.50 -34.23 12.30
N ALA A 738 22.76 -33.12 12.39
CA ALA A 738 22.17 -32.63 13.62
C ALA A 738 20.69 -32.28 13.37
N GLY A 739 19.79 -32.73 14.24
CA GLY A 739 18.36 -32.48 14.14
C GLY A 739 17.72 -32.22 15.49
N LEU A 740 16.69 -31.37 15.53
CA LEU A 740 15.98 -31.02 16.76
C LEU A 740 15.16 -32.21 17.28
N LEU A 741 15.25 -32.49 18.58
CA LEU A 741 14.51 -33.58 19.23
C LEU A 741 13.00 -33.35 19.24
N GLN A 742 12.55 -32.09 19.20
CA GLN A 742 11.14 -31.73 19.26
C GLN A 742 10.35 -32.10 18.01
N ASP A 743 11.02 -32.12 16.85
CA ASP A 743 10.45 -32.34 15.51
C ASP A 743 10.62 -33.80 15.03
N MET A 744 11.14 -34.65 15.91
CA MET A 744 11.46 -36.04 15.66
C MET A 744 10.28 -36.97 15.95
N GLN A 745 10.02 -37.89 15.03
CA GLN A 745 9.11 -39.03 15.21
C GLN A 745 9.92 -40.33 15.21
N VAL A 746 9.68 -41.18 16.19
CA VAL A 746 10.38 -42.46 16.37
C VAL A 746 9.35 -43.59 16.32
N THR A 747 9.50 -44.51 15.37
CA THR A 747 8.63 -45.68 15.20
C THR A 747 9.47 -46.96 15.20
N GLY A 748 8.94 -48.03 15.79
CA GLY A 748 9.59 -49.35 15.71
C GLY A 748 9.26 -50.04 14.40
N VAL A 749 10.18 -50.85 13.88
CA VAL A 749 9.92 -51.69 12.71
C VAL A 749 9.31 -53.01 13.20
N GLU A 750 8.15 -53.40 12.68
CA GLU A 750 7.41 -54.58 13.16
C GLU A 750 8.19 -55.89 12.96
N ASP A 751 8.96 -55.99 11.88
CA ASP A 751 9.72 -57.19 11.51
C ASP A 751 11.17 -57.24 12.04
N ASP A 752 11.69 -56.15 12.62
CA ASP A 752 13.04 -56.10 13.17
C ASP A 752 13.08 -55.37 14.52
N SER A 753 13.22 -56.15 15.58
CA SER A 753 13.32 -55.65 16.96
C SER A 753 14.59 -54.82 17.21
N ARG A 754 15.56 -54.84 16.29
CA ARG A 754 16.80 -54.05 16.35
C ARG A 754 16.74 -52.77 15.53
N ALA A 755 15.63 -52.47 14.86
CA ALA A 755 15.52 -51.33 13.97
C ALA A 755 14.49 -50.28 14.45
N LEU A 756 14.86 -49.00 14.33
CA LEU A 756 13.98 -47.85 14.54
C LEU A 756 13.90 -47.02 13.27
N ASN A 757 12.69 -46.65 12.86
CA ASN A 757 12.49 -45.67 11.81
C ASN A 757 12.33 -44.28 12.43
N ILE A 758 13.27 -43.40 12.10
CA ILE A 758 13.37 -42.04 12.63
C ILE A 758 13.13 -41.05 11.51
N VAL A 759 12.14 -40.18 11.71
CA VAL A 759 11.82 -39.08 10.79
C VAL A 759 11.94 -37.76 11.53
N ILE A 760 12.76 -36.85 11.01
CA ILE A 760 12.94 -35.50 11.57
C ILE A 760 12.41 -34.52 10.55
N HIS A 761 11.45 -33.70 10.97
CA HIS A 761 10.83 -32.71 10.12
C HIS A 761 11.52 -31.37 10.25
N LYS A 762 11.52 -30.60 9.16
CA LYS A 762 11.80 -29.17 9.24
C LYS A 762 10.62 -28.49 9.95
N PRO A 763 10.86 -27.59 10.92
CA PRO A 763 9.78 -26.80 11.49
C PRO A 763 9.02 -26.10 10.37
N ALA A 764 7.71 -26.29 10.34
CA ALA A 764 6.85 -25.82 9.26
C ALA A 764 6.91 -24.29 9.18
N SER A 765 7.09 -23.75 7.97
CA SER A 765 7.08 -22.30 7.75
C SER A 765 5.67 -21.71 7.90
N SER A 766 4.64 -22.53 7.81
CA SER A 766 3.26 -22.16 8.12
C SER A 766 2.52 -23.26 8.87
N PRO A 767 1.57 -22.91 9.76
CA PRO A 767 0.79 -23.87 10.55
C PRO A 767 -0.09 -24.82 9.71
N HIS A 768 -0.24 -24.55 8.41
CA HIS A 768 -1.06 -25.35 7.48
C HIS A 768 -0.22 -26.13 6.44
N SER A 769 1.10 -25.92 6.41
CA SER A 769 2.00 -26.64 5.48
C SER A 769 2.36 -28.02 6.04
N LYS A 770 2.37 -29.04 5.19
CA LYS A 770 2.85 -30.37 5.59
C LYS A 770 4.35 -30.29 5.93
N PRO A 771 4.77 -30.76 7.11
CA PRO A 771 6.17 -30.71 7.49
C PRO A 771 7.03 -31.53 6.52
N PHE A 772 8.12 -30.93 6.03
CA PHE A 772 9.05 -31.59 5.10
C PHE A 772 10.08 -32.40 5.89
N PRO A 773 10.26 -33.72 5.62
CA PRO A 773 11.26 -34.52 6.34
C PRO A 773 12.68 -34.13 5.89
N ILE A 774 13.50 -33.65 6.83
CA ILE A 774 14.93 -33.39 6.62
C ILE A 774 15.71 -34.71 6.66
N LEU A 775 15.29 -35.63 7.54
CA LEU A 775 15.84 -36.97 7.66
C LEU A 775 14.69 -37.97 7.70
N GLN A 776 14.78 -39.01 6.87
CA GLN A 776 13.96 -40.20 6.95
C GLN A 776 14.88 -41.41 6.80
N ALA A 777 15.15 -42.10 7.91
CA ALA A 777 16.16 -43.16 7.93
C ALA A 777 15.81 -44.27 8.92
N THR A 778 16.28 -45.47 8.61
CA THR A 778 16.17 -46.63 9.49
C THR A 778 17.49 -46.82 10.23
N PHE A 779 17.44 -46.83 11.55
CA PHE A 779 18.58 -46.99 12.44
C PHE A 779 18.59 -48.42 12.95
N VAL A 780 19.62 -49.19 12.59
CA VAL A 780 19.80 -50.59 13.00
C VAL A 780 20.87 -50.66 14.09
N PHE A 781 20.52 -51.27 15.23
CA PHE A 781 21.39 -51.42 16.38
C PHE A 781 21.94 -52.86 16.47
N SER A 782 23.04 -53.05 17.19
CA SER A 782 23.68 -54.38 17.31
C SER A 782 22.81 -55.40 18.05
N ASP A 783 22.01 -54.96 19.03
CA ASP A 783 21.12 -55.79 19.82
C ASP A 783 19.79 -55.04 20.14
N HIS A 784 18.79 -55.84 20.54
CA HIS A 784 17.47 -55.32 20.93
C HIS A 784 17.56 -54.38 22.16
N ILE A 785 18.52 -54.61 23.05
CA ILE A 785 18.71 -53.80 24.26
C ILE A 785 19.14 -52.38 23.88
N ARG A 786 20.14 -52.20 23.01
CA ARG A 786 20.56 -50.86 22.53
C ARG A 786 19.48 -50.17 21.73
N CYS A 787 18.68 -50.92 20.95
CA CYS A 787 17.52 -50.39 20.25
C CYS A 787 16.49 -49.79 21.23
N ILE A 788 16.14 -50.51 22.30
CA ILE A 788 15.25 -50.00 23.36
C ILE A 788 15.85 -48.79 24.06
N ILE A 789 17.14 -48.85 24.44
CA ILE A 789 17.84 -47.74 25.10
C ILE A 789 17.81 -46.50 24.21
N ALA A 790 18.09 -46.62 22.91
CA ALA A 790 18.03 -45.52 21.96
C ALA A 790 16.60 -44.94 21.87
N LYS A 791 15.58 -45.78 21.72
CA LYS A 791 14.17 -45.35 21.69
C LYS A 791 13.78 -44.59 22.95
N GLN A 792 14.12 -45.12 24.13
CA GLN A 792 13.84 -44.49 25.42
C GLN A 792 14.61 -43.17 25.58
N ARG A 793 15.88 -43.12 25.18
CA ARG A 793 16.71 -41.91 25.28
C ARG A 793 16.22 -40.80 24.37
N LEU A 794 15.84 -41.12 23.14
CA LEU A 794 15.25 -40.19 22.19
C LEU A 794 13.88 -39.66 22.68
N ALA A 795 13.04 -40.53 23.23
CA ALA A 795 11.75 -40.12 23.81
C ALA A 795 11.93 -39.24 25.06
N LYS A 796 12.82 -39.64 25.99
CA LYS A 796 13.15 -38.84 27.18
C LYS A 796 13.77 -37.49 26.81
N GLY A 797 14.70 -37.48 25.85
CA GLY A 797 15.33 -36.27 25.33
C GLY A 797 14.32 -35.31 24.72
N ARG A 798 13.35 -35.80 23.94
CA ARG A 798 12.26 -34.97 23.41
C ARG A 798 11.40 -34.33 24.52
N ILE A 799 11.03 -35.10 25.54
CA ILE A 799 10.26 -34.59 26.69
C ILE A 799 11.10 -33.56 27.47
N GLN A 800 12.38 -33.84 27.69
CA GLN A 800 13.31 -32.95 28.38
C GLN A 800 13.53 -31.64 27.62
N ALA A 801 13.73 -31.69 26.30
CA ALA A 801 13.87 -30.52 25.44
C ALA A 801 12.64 -29.60 25.56
N ARG A 802 11.43 -30.17 25.44
CA ARG A 802 10.17 -29.44 25.59
C ARG A 802 10.01 -28.88 27.01
N ARG A 803 10.32 -29.66 28.04
CA ARG A 803 10.28 -29.22 29.45
C ARG A 803 11.24 -28.04 29.70
N MET A 804 12.45 -28.09 29.16
CA MET A 804 13.44 -27.01 29.27
C MET A 804 12.96 -25.73 28.58
N LYS A 805 12.34 -25.84 27.39
CA LYS A 805 11.73 -24.68 26.72
C LYS A 805 10.56 -24.10 27.51
N MET A 806 9.69 -24.96 28.05
CA MET A 806 8.58 -24.53 28.91
C MET A 806 9.09 -23.84 30.19
N GLN A 807 10.19 -24.32 30.78
CA GLN A 807 10.85 -23.65 31.91
C GLN A 807 11.43 -22.28 31.53
N ARG A 808 12.01 -22.14 30.32
CA ARG A 808 12.42 -20.82 29.80
C ARG A 808 11.24 -19.88 29.63
N ILE A 809 10.09 -20.37 29.15
CA ILE A 809 8.86 -19.58 29.09
C ILE A 809 8.36 -19.22 30.49
N ALA A 810 8.39 -20.15 31.44
CA ALA A 810 8.02 -19.86 32.84
C ALA A 810 8.91 -18.75 33.43
N ALA A 811 10.20 -18.76 33.13
CA ALA A 811 11.13 -17.69 33.53
C ALA A 811 10.80 -16.35 32.85
N LEU A 812 10.49 -16.35 31.54
CA LEU A 812 10.00 -15.17 30.80
C LEU A 812 8.72 -14.58 31.37
N LEU A 813 7.90 -15.43 32.01
CA LEU A 813 6.65 -15.07 32.63
C LEU A 813 6.80 -14.88 34.16
N ASP A 814 8.00 -14.73 34.73
CA ASP A 814 8.29 -14.64 36.18
C ASP A 814 7.53 -15.64 37.07
N LEU A 815 7.28 -16.85 36.57
CA LEU A 815 6.73 -17.95 37.35
C LEU A 815 7.84 -18.63 38.16
N PRO A 816 7.56 -19.13 39.38
CA PRO A 816 8.56 -19.83 40.18
C PRO A 816 9.05 -21.08 39.43
N ILE A 817 10.35 -21.09 39.12
CA ILE A 817 10.99 -22.22 38.45
C ILE A 817 11.08 -23.36 39.47
N GLN A 818 10.25 -24.39 39.32
CA GLN A 818 10.43 -25.60 40.13
C GLN A 818 11.79 -26.21 39.80
N PRO A 819 12.69 -26.37 40.80
CA PRO A 819 13.94 -27.08 40.58
C PRO A 819 13.61 -28.52 40.15
N ALA A 820 14.41 -29.06 39.25
CA ALA A 820 14.18 -30.38 38.68
C ALA A 820 14.21 -31.45 39.77
N ASN A 821 13.05 -31.87 40.27
CA ASN A 821 12.96 -33.18 40.93
C ASN A 821 13.23 -34.23 39.84
N GLU A 822 14.35 -34.92 40.01
CA GLU A 822 14.67 -36.16 39.35
C GLU A 822 13.44 -37.07 39.39
N VAL A 823 13.06 -37.59 38.22
CA VAL A 823 12.01 -38.60 38.13
C VAL A 823 12.49 -39.82 38.91
N MET A 824 11.85 -40.08 40.07
CA MET A 824 12.10 -41.25 40.90
C MET A 824 12.05 -42.54 40.06
N GLY A 825 13.12 -43.32 40.13
CA GLY A 825 13.18 -44.70 39.64
C GLY A 825 14.60 -45.15 39.35
N PHE A 826 15.18 -45.92 40.28
CA PHE A 826 16.55 -46.47 40.37
C PHE A 826 17.58 -45.57 41.06
N GLY A 827 17.75 -45.78 42.36
CA GLY A 827 18.83 -45.20 43.15
C GLY A 827 20.03 -46.13 43.31
N HIS A 828 21.23 -45.55 43.41
CA HIS A 828 22.11 -45.71 44.56
C HIS A 828 23.09 -44.52 44.67
N SER A 829 23.41 -44.21 45.92
CA SER A 829 24.01 -43.01 46.49
C SER A 829 25.48 -42.77 46.16
N SER A 830 25.85 -41.50 45.96
CA SER A 830 27.04 -40.85 46.56
C SER A 830 26.92 -39.33 46.44
N ALA A 831 27.11 -38.61 47.55
CA ALA A 831 27.10 -37.17 47.61
C ALA A 831 28.41 -36.58 47.04
N ALA A 832 28.32 -35.80 45.97
CA ALA A 832 29.33 -34.82 45.55
C ALA A 832 28.75 -33.89 44.48
N THR A 833 28.91 -32.57 44.69
CA THR A 833 28.90 -31.46 43.71
C THR A 833 27.92 -31.48 42.52
N SER A 834 27.11 -30.42 42.43
CA SER A 834 26.20 -30.07 41.34
C SER A 834 26.86 -30.03 39.94
N HIS A 835 27.00 -31.19 39.30
CA HIS A 835 27.33 -31.31 37.88
C HIS A 835 26.17 -31.99 37.15
N LEU A 836 25.43 -31.18 36.38
CA LEU A 836 24.48 -31.65 35.37
C LEU A 836 25.21 -32.60 34.39
N PRO A 837 24.64 -33.77 34.03
CA PRO A 837 25.25 -34.62 33.03
C PRO A 837 24.98 -34.00 31.64
N PHE A 838 26.06 -33.82 30.86
CA PHE A 838 26.14 -33.35 29.46
C PHE A 838 26.06 -31.82 29.23
N ARG A 839 27.21 -31.24 28.82
CA ARG A 839 27.46 -29.81 28.49
C ARG A 839 28.13 -29.68 27.10
N PHE A 840 27.36 -29.68 26.01
CA PHE A 840 27.88 -29.41 24.65
C PHE A 840 27.73 -27.94 24.19
N TYR A 841 27.09 -27.11 25.02
CA TYR A 841 26.91 -25.67 24.79
C TYR A 841 28.05 -24.81 25.39
N GLU A 842 29.01 -25.42 26.11
CA GLU A 842 30.23 -24.72 26.52
C GLU A 842 31.14 -24.52 25.29
N GLN A 843 31.40 -23.27 24.93
CA GLN A 843 32.30 -22.88 23.82
C GLN A 843 33.70 -23.53 23.92
N THR A 844 34.14 -23.90 25.11
CA THR A 844 35.43 -24.55 25.37
C THR A 844 35.55 -25.97 24.77
N ARG A 845 34.43 -26.61 24.42
CA ARG A 845 34.40 -27.95 23.78
C ARG A 845 34.20 -27.90 22.26
N ARG A 846 33.97 -26.72 21.67
CA ARG A 846 33.91 -26.52 20.21
C ARG A 846 35.27 -26.00 19.74
N SER A 847 35.95 -26.73 18.87
CA SER A 847 37.18 -26.23 18.25
C SER A 847 36.82 -25.10 17.29
N SER A 848 37.34 -23.88 17.47
CA SER A 848 37.43 -22.94 16.37
C SER A 848 38.35 -23.54 15.31
N CYS A 849 37.99 -23.44 14.03
CA CYS A 849 38.88 -23.76 12.92
C CYS A 849 40.00 -22.70 12.88
N ASP A 850 41.04 -22.87 13.69
CA ASP A 850 42.27 -22.10 13.55
C ASP A 850 43.49 -23.03 13.64
N PRO A 851 44.22 -23.30 12.55
CA PRO A 851 45.24 -24.34 12.49
C PRO A 851 46.60 -23.93 13.10
N THR A 852 46.70 -22.91 13.96
CA THR A 852 48.00 -22.30 14.30
C THR A 852 48.41 -22.26 15.77
N VAL A 853 47.66 -22.82 16.73
CA VAL A 853 48.06 -22.73 18.16
C VAL A 853 48.74 -24.03 18.65
N GLN A 854 50.04 -23.92 18.89
CA GLN A 854 50.93 -24.96 19.42
C GLN A 854 50.58 -25.37 20.86
N ARG A 855 50.80 -26.67 21.12
CA ARG A 855 50.73 -27.41 22.40
C ARG A 855 51.35 -26.69 23.60
N SER A 856 50.69 -26.79 24.76
CA SER A 856 51.35 -26.88 26.06
C SER A 856 51.07 -28.23 26.72
N VAL A 857 52.12 -28.81 27.29
CA VAL A 857 52.22 -30.15 27.85
C VAL A 857 51.66 -30.15 29.27
N PHE A 858 50.79 -31.10 29.62
CA PHE A 858 50.56 -31.48 31.02
C PHE A 858 50.82 -32.98 31.24
N ALA A 859 51.45 -33.22 32.39
CA ALA A 859 51.99 -34.46 32.87
C ALA A 859 50.91 -35.37 33.48
N SER A 860 50.96 -36.65 33.08
CA SER A 860 50.99 -37.86 33.90
C SER A 860 49.94 -38.13 35.01
N VAL A 861 49.30 -39.30 34.84
CA VAL A 861 48.96 -40.37 35.82
C VAL A 861 47.48 -40.59 36.21
N ASP A 862 46.98 -41.72 35.67
CA ASP A 862 46.06 -42.76 36.17
C ASP A 862 44.62 -42.46 36.64
N LYS A 863 43.65 -42.95 35.86
CA LYS A 863 42.97 -44.26 36.09
C LYS A 863 41.97 -44.54 34.95
N VAL A 864 42.24 -45.61 34.19
CA VAL A 864 41.38 -46.10 33.10
C VAL A 864 40.49 -47.23 33.62
N PRO A 865 39.17 -47.19 33.39
CA PRO A 865 38.34 -48.40 33.33
C PRO A 865 38.30 -48.90 31.88
N GLU A 866 38.71 -50.16 31.69
CA GLU A 866 38.76 -50.89 30.43
C GLU A 866 37.37 -51.06 29.79
N VAL A 867 37.02 -50.28 28.77
CA VAL A 867 35.95 -50.64 27.80
C VAL A 867 36.30 -50.30 26.33
N PHE A 868 37.42 -49.64 26.04
CA PHE A 868 37.73 -49.16 24.68
C PHE A 868 38.54 -50.09 23.78
N THR A 869 38.81 -51.35 24.18
CA THR A 869 39.77 -52.21 23.47
C THR A 869 39.18 -53.45 22.77
N ARG A 870 37.88 -53.46 22.42
CA ARG A 870 37.30 -54.58 21.66
C ARG A 870 36.26 -54.17 20.60
N VAL A 871 36.63 -53.32 19.64
CA VAL A 871 35.92 -53.22 18.34
C VAL A 871 36.87 -53.00 17.14
N PHE A 872 38.15 -52.71 17.35
CA PHE A 872 39.10 -52.54 16.24
C PHE A 872 40.17 -53.62 16.24
N LEU A 873 39.77 -54.80 15.76
CA LEU A 873 40.55 -55.70 14.91
C LEU A 873 39.58 -56.48 14.01
#